data_AF-A0A1V0DHW8-F1
#
_entry.id   AF-A0A1V0DHW8-F1
#
_cell.length_a   1.000
_cell.length_b   1.000
_cell.length_c   1.000
_cell.angle_alpha   90.00
_cell.angle_beta   90.00
_cell.angle_gamma   90.00
#
_symmetry.space_group_name_H-M   'P 1'
#
loop_
_entity.id
_entity.type
_entity.pdbx_description
1 polymer ?
#
loop_
_entity_poly.entity_id
_entity_poly.type
_entity_poly.pdbx_seq_one_letter_code
_entity_poly.pdbx_strand_id
1 'polypeptide(L)'
;MCMPRWMVWMVGCLLALPGQAEPGQAQPVTFEPPAYQALTYRLIGPYRGGRVTAVAGIPDQPFTFFMGATGGGVWKTQDAGQTWHPVADGQITVGSIGAITVAPSDANVVYVGTGSACPRGNVSHGNGLYRSTDGGQTWQHIGLEDAGLIGRIQVHPRDPDRVYAAVLGNIFGPSATRGVYRSTDGGASWERVLFVSDSTGAVDLAMDPTNPRILYAGMWRAERKPWTLIDGGAEGGVWKSTDGGDTWTKLGGGLPEGLVGRVGVAVSPAQPGRVWVLQEHAEKGRGGVFRSDDGGRTWQHVSKDRKLLQRAWYYSHIYADPQDPNTVYAQNTSLYKSVDAGVTWERIPTPHGDDHALWINPHNPQILIEGNDGGVNVSLNGGASWSTQFNQPTAEFYRVTVDTQFPYRVYGAQQDNTTISVPSHPTGGITPEQHWYAVGGGESGHIAVDPRNPDLVYAGNYIGQITRLDRRQGRGRNIVAYPQMHDGVAPRDIRYRFQWNAPIRLSPHDPDVLYHASQYVHRSTDGGQTWEIISPDLTTKNDAYHDIPGGPIQHDHTGVELYTTIFALEESPHTPGELWAGSDDGLVHLTRDNGRTWQPITPRQMPEGGTVNTIELSPHRPGKAYLAVYRYRENDFRPYVFRTTDYGASWTVLTDGTNGIPADHFVRVVREDPDREGLLYAGTEFGMYVSFDDGETWQPFQQNLPHTPITDLKVYRGDLVVATQGRSFWILDDLSPLHQLTPAILQAEAHLFAPRPAYRTQLGSFRAGAAPEAPPKGAILYVHLREQPTERVTVEIRDPAGRTAAVFSNQPAEDSDERKLELKAGLNRFNWDLTYAPPDLVEGAIMSLAYTGGPSAPPGTYTVRLTVGDVVQEQPLVVAKDPRWDVPDADLQAQFELTQAILAKLNETHDAVENIRAVREQVRTIARRAVRAGYDSTLVAAADDLAAKLTAIEADLIQAKHEAGQDPINFPPRLDDQFAYLYTVVNFQDARPTAGAYERFRDLEAELDEHLARLAGVMQDDLAAFNQRLSGAEVPRIIVPVPGVGTGGASDDR
;
A
#
# COMPACT_ATOMS: atom_id res chain seq x y z
N MET A 1 64.07 20.43 65.72
CA MET A 1 65.49 20.09 65.93
C MET A 1 66.06 19.61 64.60
N CYS A 2 67.16 20.25 64.17
CA CYS A 2 68.01 20.03 63.00
C CYS A 2 68.41 18.55 62.80
N MET A 3 68.87 18.00 61.65
CA MET A 3 69.25 18.37 60.26
C MET A 3 69.84 17.04 59.65
N PRO A 4 70.38 16.96 58.41
CA PRO A 4 69.81 17.31 57.11
C PRO A 4 69.96 16.16 56.05
N ARG A 5 69.24 16.35 54.94
CA ARG A 5 69.18 15.55 53.70
C ARG A 5 70.46 15.62 52.86
N TRP A 6 70.80 14.54 52.14
CA TRP A 6 71.15 14.48 50.70
C TRP A 6 70.98 13.02 50.20
N MET A 7 70.25 12.77 49.12
CA MET A 7 70.34 11.49 48.39
C MET A 7 69.96 11.65 46.91
N VAL A 8 70.88 11.18 46.06
CA VAL A 8 70.81 11.04 44.59
C VAL A 8 70.57 9.55 44.31
N TRP A 9 69.64 9.19 43.43
CA TRP A 9 69.59 7.94 42.64
C TRP A 9 68.75 8.19 41.37
N MET A 10 69.29 8.17 40.16
CA MET A 10 69.66 7.04 39.28
C MET A 10 68.49 6.16 38.80
N VAL A 11 67.93 6.60 37.66
CA VAL A 11 67.43 5.90 36.45
C VAL A 11 67.05 4.41 36.57
N GLY A 12 65.75 4.15 36.34
CA GLY A 12 65.24 2.92 35.73
C GLY A 12 64.34 3.30 34.53
N CYS A 13 64.69 2.85 33.33
CA CYS A 13 63.92 3.08 32.11
C CYS A 13 62.61 2.28 32.13
N LEU A 14 61.47 2.98 32.12
CA LEU A 14 60.15 2.44 31.77
C LEU A 14 59.82 2.90 30.35
N LEU A 15 59.65 1.95 29.44
CA LEU A 15 59.12 2.15 28.09
C LEU A 15 57.66 2.59 28.20
N ALA A 16 57.35 3.79 27.70
CA ALA A 16 55.99 4.29 27.56
C ALA A 16 55.30 3.60 26.36
N LEU A 17 54.23 2.87 26.61
CA LEU A 17 53.27 2.47 25.59
C LEU A 17 52.38 3.69 25.27
N PRO A 18 52.09 3.99 23.99
CA PRO A 18 51.14 5.04 23.64
C PRO A 18 49.74 4.61 24.08
N GLY A 19 49.06 5.48 24.85
CA GLY A 19 47.67 5.27 25.26
C GLY A 19 46.79 5.11 24.03
N GLN A 20 46.05 4.00 23.97
CA GLN A 20 44.96 3.84 23.03
C GLN A 20 43.92 4.90 23.35
N ALA A 21 43.67 5.80 22.39
CA ALA A 21 42.49 6.65 22.41
C ALA A 21 41.26 5.73 22.41
N GLU A 22 40.33 5.96 23.33
CA GLU A 22 38.99 5.37 23.25
C GLU A 22 38.41 5.72 21.87
N PRO A 23 37.79 4.77 21.14
CA PRO A 23 37.07 5.09 19.93
C PRO A 23 35.92 6.02 20.32
N GLY A 24 36.01 7.30 19.91
CA GLY A 24 34.94 8.26 20.11
C GLY A 24 33.65 7.73 19.48
N GLN A 25 32.57 7.72 20.24
CA GLN A 25 31.23 7.41 19.71
C GLN A 25 30.97 8.34 18.52
N ALA A 26 30.77 7.76 17.34
CA ALA A 26 30.33 8.51 16.17
C ALA A 26 29.01 9.19 16.52
N GLN A 27 28.86 10.46 16.14
CA GLN A 27 27.59 11.16 16.38
C GLN A 27 26.46 10.49 15.58
N PRO A 28 25.23 10.43 16.14
CA PRO A 28 24.07 9.92 15.43
C PRO A 28 23.90 10.56 14.05
N VAL A 29 23.55 9.76 13.04
CA VAL A 29 23.27 10.28 11.69
C VAL A 29 21.76 10.34 11.51
N THR A 30 21.16 11.44 11.95
CA THR A 30 19.74 11.74 11.75
C THR A 30 19.54 12.76 10.63
N PHE A 31 18.41 12.67 9.92
CA PHE A 31 18.06 13.56 8.83
C PHE A 31 16.64 14.08 9.02
N GLU A 32 16.48 15.40 9.10
CA GLU A 32 15.15 15.97 9.27
C GLU A 32 14.19 15.53 8.15
N PRO A 33 12.90 15.30 8.43
CA PRO A 33 11.95 14.73 7.48
C PRO A 33 11.94 15.36 6.06
N PRO A 34 12.11 16.69 5.87
CA PRO A 34 12.22 17.28 4.53
C PRO A 34 13.31 16.67 3.63
N ALA A 35 14.31 15.98 4.19
CA ALA A 35 15.36 15.29 3.44
C ALA A 35 14.86 14.10 2.60
N TYR A 36 13.69 13.55 2.93
CA TYR A 36 13.17 12.34 2.27
C TYR A 36 11.64 12.32 2.12
N GLN A 37 10.92 13.37 2.54
CA GLN A 37 9.46 13.47 2.48
C GLN A 37 8.84 13.49 1.07
N ALA A 38 9.64 13.75 0.03
CA ALA A 38 9.17 13.68 -1.36
C ALA A 38 9.11 12.25 -1.92
N LEU A 39 9.60 11.25 -1.18
CA LEU A 39 9.46 9.85 -1.55
C LEU A 39 8.04 9.37 -1.25
N THR A 40 7.44 8.65 -2.20
CA THR A 40 6.06 8.20 -2.12
C THR A 40 5.96 6.71 -2.42
N TYR A 41 5.26 5.97 -1.56
CA TYR A 41 4.84 4.61 -1.82
C TYR A 41 3.69 4.60 -2.81
N ARG A 42 3.59 3.54 -3.62
CA ARG A 42 2.45 3.27 -4.48
C ARG A 42 1.81 1.92 -4.18
N LEU A 43 0.49 1.87 -4.22
CA LEU A 43 -0.29 0.65 -3.98
C LEU A 43 -0.31 -0.22 -5.24
N ILE A 44 0.27 -1.42 -5.18
CA ILE A 44 0.34 -2.33 -6.35
C ILE A 44 -0.71 -3.44 -6.34
N GLY A 45 -1.56 -3.45 -5.31
CA GLY A 45 -2.61 -4.45 -5.12
C GLY A 45 -2.11 -5.74 -4.47
N PRO A 46 -2.91 -6.82 -4.53
CA PRO A 46 -4.19 -6.92 -5.25
C PRO A 46 -5.29 -6.07 -4.62
N TYR A 47 -6.31 -5.73 -5.40
CA TYR A 47 -7.59 -5.20 -4.90
C TYR A 47 -8.52 -6.37 -4.55
N ARG A 48 -8.05 -7.28 -3.69
CA ARG A 48 -8.81 -8.40 -3.15
C ARG A 48 -8.99 -8.21 -1.65
N GLY A 49 -10.23 -8.32 -1.18
CA GLY A 49 -10.55 -8.11 0.23
C GLY A 49 -9.81 -9.07 1.17
N GLY A 50 -9.56 -8.60 2.38
CA GLY A 50 -9.14 -9.38 3.55
C GLY A 50 -10.12 -9.18 4.70
N ARG A 51 -9.84 -9.76 5.87
CA ARG A 51 -10.83 -9.93 6.94
C ARG A 51 -11.42 -8.62 7.47
N VAL A 52 -12.75 -8.57 7.54
CA VAL A 52 -13.57 -7.46 8.05
C VAL A 52 -14.39 -7.92 9.26
N THR A 53 -14.27 -7.23 10.38
CA THR A 53 -15.00 -7.56 11.64
C THR A 53 -15.95 -6.47 12.11
N ALA A 54 -16.06 -5.37 11.37
CA ALA A 54 -16.97 -4.29 11.70
C ALA A 54 -17.62 -3.72 10.43
N VAL A 55 -18.94 -3.55 10.45
CA VAL A 55 -19.71 -2.94 9.37
C VAL A 55 -20.80 -2.04 9.93
N ALA A 56 -21.16 -1.00 9.21
CA ALA A 56 -22.31 -0.16 9.52
C ALA A 56 -22.95 0.38 8.24
N GLY A 57 -24.26 0.62 8.28
CA GLY A 57 -25.00 1.30 7.21
C GLY A 57 -25.75 2.52 7.75
N ILE A 58 -26.22 3.36 6.83
CA ILE A 58 -27.06 4.51 7.14
C ILE A 58 -28.50 4.18 6.69
N PRO A 59 -29.49 4.11 7.60
CA PRO A 59 -30.84 3.64 7.27
C PRO A 59 -31.49 4.35 6.07
N ASP A 60 -31.32 5.67 5.98
CA ASP A 60 -31.95 6.51 4.96
C ASP A 60 -31.07 6.74 3.71
N GLN A 61 -29.85 6.17 3.69
CA GLN A 61 -28.95 6.22 2.55
C GLN A 61 -28.61 4.78 2.10
N PRO A 62 -29.49 4.13 1.33
CA PRO A 62 -29.45 2.69 1.09
C PRO A 62 -28.20 2.17 0.35
N PHE A 63 -27.35 3.06 -0.16
CA PHE A 63 -26.10 2.72 -0.86
C PHE A 63 -24.83 3.13 -0.10
N THR A 64 -24.98 3.72 1.10
CA THR A 64 -23.85 4.20 1.91
C THR A 64 -23.58 3.27 3.07
N PHE A 65 -22.35 2.76 3.13
CA PHE A 65 -21.90 1.84 4.16
C PHE A 65 -20.46 2.09 4.57
N PHE A 66 -20.12 1.63 5.76
CA PHE A 66 -18.76 1.60 6.31
C PHE A 66 -18.30 0.17 6.53
N MET A 67 -17.01 -0.09 6.33
CA MET A 67 -16.34 -1.30 6.79
C MET A 67 -15.10 -0.96 7.62
N GLY A 68 -14.82 -1.81 8.61
CA GLY A 68 -13.62 -1.79 9.44
C GLY A 68 -12.88 -3.11 9.27
N ALA A 69 -11.70 -3.03 8.64
CA ALA A 69 -10.85 -4.18 8.40
C ALA A 69 -9.97 -4.50 9.63
N THR A 70 -9.53 -5.75 9.76
CA THR A 70 -8.76 -6.20 10.95
C THR A 70 -7.30 -5.75 11.00
N GLY A 71 -6.78 -5.24 9.88
CA GLY A 71 -5.53 -4.47 9.81
C GLY A 71 -5.52 -3.40 8.71
N GLY A 72 -6.69 -3.15 8.09
CA GLY A 72 -6.82 -2.29 6.91
C GLY A 72 -7.53 -0.95 7.13
N GLY A 73 -7.86 -0.58 8.37
CA GLY A 73 -8.49 0.70 8.70
C GLY A 73 -9.97 0.78 8.31
N VAL A 74 -10.47 2.01 8.18
CA VAL A 74 -11.90 2.32 7.96
C VAL A 74 -12.13 2.79 6.52
N TRP A 75 -13.15 2.21 5.90
CA TRP A 75 -13.52 2.48 4.51
C TRP A 75 -15.00 2.82 4.38
N LYS A 76 -15.34 3.52 3.30
CA LYS A 76 -16.69 3.92 2.96
C LYS A 76 -17.00 3.63 1.50
N THR A 77 -18.23 3.19 1.25
CA THR A 77 -18.86 3.12 -0.09
C THR A 77 -20.06 4.05 -0.11
N GLN A 78 -20.39 4.58 -1.29
CA GLN A 78 -21.63 5.34 -1.53
C GLN A 78 -22.45 4.77 -2.70
N ASP A 79 -22.02 3.66 -3.30
CA ASP A 79 -22.64 3.01 -4.46
C ASP A 79 -22.95 1.52 -4.20
N ALA A 80 -23.24 1.16 -2.94
CA ALA A 80 -23.58 -0.21 -2.52
C ALA A 80 -22.47 -1.24 -2.79
N GLY A 81 -21.21 -0.86 -2.51
CA GLY A 81 -20.06 -1.76 -2.52
C GLY A 81 -19.44 -1.97 -3.89
N GLN A 82 -19.74 -1.12 -4.87
CA GLN A 82 -19.07 -1.15 -6.18
C GLN A 82 -17.70 -0.46 -6.09
N THR A 83 -17.57 0.58 -5.26
CA THR A 83 -16.31 1.25 -4.96
C THR A 83 -16.13 1.51 -3.46
N TRP A 84 -14.90 1.35 -2.97
CA TRP A 84 -14.53 1.56 -1.57
C TRP A 84 -13.40 2.57 -1.47
N HIS A 85 -13.56 3.57 -0.61
CA HIS A 85 -12.56 4.61 -0.36
C HIS A 85 -12.09 4.55 1.10
N PRO A 86 -10.78 4.63 1.37
CA PRO A 86 -10.30 4.76 2.75
C PRO A 86 -10.70 6.14 3.26
N VAL A 87 -11.22 6.21 4.49
CA VAL A 87 -11.73 7.47 5.07
C VAL A 87 -11.03 7.85 6.39
N ALA A 88 -10.02 7.08 6.78
CA ALA A 88 -9.30 7.25 8.04
C ALA A 88 -7.76 7.31 7.89
N ASP A 89 -7.23 7.15 6.67
CA ASP A 89 -5.78 7.16 6.41
C ASP A 89 -5.17 8.50 6.89
N GLY A 90 -4.10 8.43 7.69
CA GLY A 90 -3.42 9.58 8.29
C GLY A 90 -4.11 10.20 9.52
N GLN A 91 -5.32 9.76 9.89
CA GLN A 91 -6.08 10.30 11.04
C GLN A 91 -6.27 9.26 12.15
N ILE A 92 -6.55 8.00 11.79
CA ILE A 92 -6.52 6.87 12.72
C ILE A 92 -5.15 6.20 12.59
N THR A 93 -4.43 6.11 13.71
CA THR A 93 -3.01 5.68 13.74
C THR A 93 -2.83 4.17 13.94
N VAL A 94 -3.88 3.38 13.67
CA VAL A 94 -3.89 1.91 13.79
C VAL A 94 -4.77 1.29 12.71
N GLY A 95 -4.35 0.13 12.20
CA GLY A 95 -5.08 -0.57 11.13
C GLY A 95 -6.22 -1.48 11.62
N SER A 96 -6.20 -1.92 12.88
CA SER A 96 -7.15 -2.91 13.39
C SER A 96 -8.45 -2.29 13.90
N ILE A 97 -9.57 -2.64 13.26
CA ILE A 97 -10.89 -2.12 13.62
C ILE A 97 -11.81 -3.24 14.13
N GLY A 98 -12.35 -3.07 15.34
CA GLY A 98 -13.22 -4.06 15.99
C GLY A 98 -14.71 -3.68 16.00
N ALA A 99 -15.04 -2.39 15.94
CA ALA A 99 -16.41 -1.92 15.94
C ALA A 99 -16.57 -0.62 15.12
N ILE A 100 -17.70 -0.49 14.43
CA ILE A 100 -18.14 0.75 13.78
C ILE A 100 -19.63 0.91 14.07
N THR A 101 -20.07 2.12 14.40
CA THR A 101 -21.48 2.43 14.61
C THR A 101 -21.79 3.85 14.16
N VAL A 102 -22.81 3.99 13.32
CA VAL A 102 -23.41 5.29 12.98
C VAL A 102 -24.51 5.58 14.00
N ALA A 103 -24.54 6.80 14.54
CA ALA A 103 -25.56 7.20 15.51
C ALA A 103 -26.97 7.17 14.86
N PRO A 104 -27.97 6.50 15.45
CA PRO A 104 -29.31 6.43 14.86
C PRO A 104 -30.00 7.79 14.70
N SER A 105 -29.64 8.76 15.53
CA SER A 105 -30.23 10.10 15.53
C SER A 105 -29.52 11.11 14.62
N ASP A 106 -28.30 10.81 14.15
CA ASP A 106 -27.50 11.69 13.29
C ASP A 106 -26.50 10.88 12.45
N ALA A 107 -26.73 10.82 11.14
CA ALA A 107 -25.89 10.08 10.21
C ALA A 107 -24.46 10.65 10.05
N ASN A 108 -24.19 11.87 10.53
CA ASN A 108 -22.85 12.45 10.53
C ASN A 108 -21.99 11.95 11.69
N VAL A 109 -22.60 11.47 12.77
CA VAL A 109 -21.88 10.99 13.95
C VAL A 109 -21.55 9.51 13.80
N VAL A 110 -20.26 9.21 13.66
CA VAL A 110 -19.75 7.84 13.51
C VAL A 110 -18.72 7.57 14.60
N TYR A 111 -18.85 6.43 15.28
CA TYR A 111 -17.88 5.94 16.24
C TYR A 111 -17.14 4.73 15.70
N VAL A 112 -15.84 4.67 15.94
CA VAL A 112 -14.94 3.57 15.58
C VAL A 112 -14.23 3.10 16.83
N GLY A 113 -14.31 1.79 17.11
CA GLY A 113 -13.53 1.11 18.14
C GLY A 113 -12.45 0.26 17.48
N THR A 114 -11.22 0.43 17.95
CA THR A 114 -10.06 -0.28 17.40
C THR A 114 -9.79 -1.61 18.12
N GLY A 115 -9.05 -2.50 17.46
CA GLY A 115 -8.72 -3.85 17.92
C GLY A 115 -9.85 -4.87 17.73
N SER A 116 -9.65 -5.82 16.81
CA SER A 116 -10.68 -6.79 16.40
C SER A 116 -11.03 -7.82 17.48
N ALA A 117 -12.22 -7.74 18.07
CA ALA A 117 -12.69 -8.66 19.12
C ALA A 117 -13.12 -10.06 18.63
N CYS A 118 -12.62 -10.51 17.47
CA CYS A 118 -12.62 -11.91 17.02
C CYS A 118 -11.18 -12.47 17.11
N PRO A 119 -10.67 -12.74 18.33
CA PRO A 119 -9.24 -12.81 18.59
C PRO A 119 -8.58 -14.13 18.14
N ARG A 120 -7.81 -14.08 17.05
CA ARG A 120 -6.86 -15.14 16.66
C ARG A 120 -5.47 -14.91 17.28
N GLY A 121 -4.62 -15.94 17.33
CA GLY A 121 -3.30 -15.88 17.97
C GLY A 121 -2.31 -14.85 17.39
N ASN A 122 -2.61 -14.31 16.20
CA ASN A 122 -1.84 -13.28 15.49
C ASN A 122 -2.61 -11.95 15.32
N VAL A 123 -3.68 -11.72 16.10
CA VAL A 123 -4.49 -10.48 16.01
C VAL A 123 -3.67 -9.23 16.40
N SER A 124 -3.96 -8.14 15.70
CA SER A 124 -3.43 -6.80 15.97
C SER A 124 -4.15 -6.11 17.13
N HIS A 125 -3.42 -5.24 17.83
CA HIS A 125 -3.96 -4.47 18.96
C HIS A 125 -4.63 -3.18 18.48
N GLY A 126 -5.66 -2.72 19.19
CA GLY A 126 -6.24 -1.39 19.02
C GLY A 126 -5.57 -0.33 19.89
N ASN A 127 -5.93 0.94 19.69
CA ASN A 127 -5.50 2.08 20.51
C ASN A 127 -6.66 2.97 20.98
N GLY A 128 -7.86 2.41 21.14
CA GLY A 128 -9.03 3.10 21.70
C GLY A 128 -10.13 3.44 20.70
N LEU A 129 -10.90 4.48 21.02
CA LEU A 129 -12.04 4.94 20.21
C LEU A 129 -11.75 6.22 19.44
N TYR A 130 -12.39 6.33 18.28
CA TYR A 130 -12.45 7.53 17.46
C TYR A 130 -13.89 7.93 17.18
N ARG A 131 -14.10 9.23 16.96
CA ARG A 131 -15.39 9.80 16.58
C ARG A 131 -15.23 10.73 15.39
N SER A 132 -16.20 10.68 14.48
CA SER A 132 -16.40 11.64 13.40
C SER A 132 -17.74 12.34 13.59
N THR A 133 -17.84 13.60 13.19
CA THR A 133 -19.08 14.41 13.19
C THR A 133 -19.45 14.93 11.81
N ASP A 134 -18.80 14.45 10.76
CA ASP A 134 -18.97 14.89 9.37
C ASP A 134 -19.13 13.69 8.41
N GLY A 135 -19.61 12.57 8.94
CA GLY A 135 -19.87 11.36 8.17
C GLY A 135 -18.61 10.61 7.74
N GLY A 136 -17.54 10.70 8.55
CA GLY A 136 -16.28 9.99 8.38
C GLY A 136 -15.21 10.75 7.60
N GLN A 137 -15.33 12.06 7.38
CA GLN A 137 -14.30 12.84 6.67
C GLN A 137 -13.15 13.21 7.61
N THR A 138 -13.47 13.57 8.85
CA THR A 138 -12.50 13.82 9.92
C THR A 138 -12.74 12.94 11.14
N TRP A 139 -11.65 12.56 11.82
CA TRP A 139 -11.68 11.68 12.98
C TRP A 139 -10.93 12.30 14.16
N GLN A 140 -11.52 12.20 15.34
CA GLN A 140 -10.92 12.58 16.61
C GLN A 140 -10.75 11.34 17.49
N HIS A 141 -9.55 11.14 18.05
CA HIS A 141 -9.34 10.14 19.11
C HIS A 141 -10.02 10.61 20.40
N ILE A 142 -10.81 9.73 21.00
CA ILE A 142 -11.69 10.04 22.14
C ILE A 142 -11.44 9.10 23.33
N GLY A 143 -10.19 8.65 23.51
CA GLY A 143 -9.74 7.90 24.68
C GLY A 143 -9.90 6.37 24.60
N LEU A 144 -9.69 5.72 25.75
CA LEU A 144 -9.60 4.26 25.91
C LEU A 144 -8.37 3.65 25.19
N GLU A 145 -7.24 4.34 25.24
CA GLU A 145 -5.96 3.96 24.62
C GLU A 145 -5.56 2.51 24.93
N ASP A 146 -5.70 2.13 26.20
CA ASP A 146 -5.32 0.80 26.72
C ASP A 146 -6.46 -0.24 26.64
N ALA A 147 -7.57 0.03 25.94
CA ALA A 147 -8.71 -0.90 25.83
C ALA A 147 -8.36 -2.19 25.09
N GLY A 148 -7.36 -2.14 24.21
CA GLY A 148 -6.94 -3.26 23.39
C GLY A 148 -7.93 -3.66 22.32
N LEU A 149 -8.97 -4.42 22.66
CA LEU A 149 -9.97 -4.90 21.70
C LEU A 149 -11.37 -4.42 22.08
N ILE A 150 -11.97 -3.62 21.21
CA ILE A 150 -13.32 -3.06 21.36
C ILE A 150 -14.25 -3.80 20.40
N GLY A 151 -15.13 -4.64 20.96
CA GLY A 151 -15.96 -5.54 20.16
C GLY A 151 -17.28 -4.95 19.69
N ARG A 152 -17.87 -4.01 20.45
CA ARG A 152 -19.16 -3.41 20.12
C ARG A 152 -19.29 -1.99 20.64
N ILE A 153 -20.05 -1.18 19.92
CA ILE A 153 -20.46 0.17 20.32
C ILE A 153 -21.98 0.25 20.21
N GLN A 154 -22.63 0.89 21.18
CA GLN A 154 -24.06 1.18 21.16
C GLN A 154 -24.29 2.66 21.42
N VAL A 155 -24.98 3.34 20.50
CA VAL A 155 -25.30 4.77 20.61
C VAL A 155 -26.77 4.90 20.97
N HIS A 156 -27.08 5.81 21.89
CA HIS A 156 -28.46 6.06 22.30
C HIS A 156 -29.31 6.53 21.11
N PRO A 157 -30.54 6.00 20.90
CA PRO A 157 -31.30 6.19 19.66
C PRO A 157 -31.79 7.62 19.40
N ARG A 158 -31.65 8.52 20.38
CA ARG A 158 -32.10 9.92 20.32
C ARG A 158 -31.05 10.93 20.76
N ASP A 159 -29.86 10.46 21.09
CA ASP A 159 -28.79 11.30 21.62
C ASP A 159 -27.44 10.74 21.14
N PRO A 160 -26.79 11.37 20.14
CA PRO A 160 -25.56 10.86 19.57
C PRO A 160 -24.36 10.96 20.52
N ASP A 161 -24.46 11.71 21.62
CA ASP A 161 -23.37 11.91 22.59
C ASP A 161 -23.43 10.92 23.77
N ARG A 162 -24.55 10.20 23.91
CA ARG A 162 -24.66 9.09 24.86
C ARG A 162 -24.31 7.77 24.19
N VAL A 163 -23.10 7.28 24.46
CA VAL A 163 -22.52 6.11 23.79
C VAL A 163 -21.96 5.11 24.82
N TYR A 164 -21.99 3.83 24.47
CA TYR A 164 -21.44 2.74 25.26
C TYR A 164 -20.47 1.91 24.42
N ALA A 165 -19.41 1.42 25.05
CA ALA A 165 -18.41 0.56 24.42
C ALA A 165 -18.25 -0.76 25.21
N ALA A 166 -18.26 -1.89 24.50
CA ALA A 166 -17.90 -3.19 25.02
C ALA A 166 -16.41 -3.44 24.78
N VAL A 167 -15.65 -3.46 25.88
CA VAL A 167 -14.19 -3.65 25.86
C VAL A 167 -13.87 -5.07 26.32
N LEU A 168 -13.38 -5.88 25.38
CA LEU A 168 -12.89 -7.22 25.68
C LEU A 168 -11.57 -7.15 26.43
N GLY A 169 -10.76 -6.12 26.18
CA GLY A 169 -9.45 -5.91 26.78
C GLY A 169 -8.31 -6.54 25.99
N ASN A 170 -7.07 -6.27 26.41
CA ASN A 170 -5.90 -6.98 25.95
C ASN A 170 -5.99 -8.49 26.26
N ILE A 171 -6.01 -9.32 25.23
CA ILE A 171 -6.11 -10.78 25.33
C ILE A 171 -4.77 -11.47 25.63
N PHE A 172 -3.63 -10.79 25.58
CA PHE A 172 -2.33 -11.42 25.81
C PHE A 172 -1.92 -11.49 27.29
N GLY A 173 -2.76 -10.93 28.17
CA GLY A 173 -2.63 -11.03 29.62
C GLY A 173 -3.80 -10.39 30.37
N PRO A 174 -3.73 -10.32 31.71
CA PRO A 174 -4.69 -9.57 32.52
C PRO A 174 -4.71 -8.10 32.13
N SER A 175 -5.90 -7.49 32.10
CA SER A 175 -6.06 -6.07 31.80
C SER A 175 -7.14 -5.42 32.67
N ALA A 176 -6.80 -4.29 33.28
CA ALA A 176 -7.74 -3.49 34.06
C ALA A 176 -8.76 -2.75 33.19
N THR A 177 -8.60 -2.68 31.86
CA THR A 177 -9.49 -1.93 30.96
C THR A 177 -10.67 -2.73 30.43
N ARG A 178 -10.85 -3.97 30.89
CA ARG A 178 -11.99 -4.83 30.52
C ARG A 178 -13.31 -4.26 31.05
N GLY A 179 -14.41 -4.42 30.31
CA GLY A 179 -15.76 -4.10 30.80
C GLY A 179 -16.65 -3.34 29.82
N VAL A 180 -17.72 -2.75 30.34
CA VAL A 180 -18.59 -1.83 29.59
C VAL A 180 -18.29 -0.41 30.05
N TYR A 181 -18.06 0.47 29.08
CA TYR A 181 -17.83 1.89 29.29
C TYR A 181 -19.01 2.70 28.77
N ARG A 182 -19.31 3.82 29.41
CA ARG A 182 -20.33 4.78 29.03
C ARG A 182 -19.71 6.17 28.93
N SER A 183 -20.08 6.90 27.89
CA SER A 183 -19.91 8.36 27.80
C SER A 183 -21.28 9.02 27.67
N THR A 184 -21.40 10.23 28.21
CA THR A 184 -22.57 11.11 28.09
C THR A 184 -22.23 12.44 27.42
N ASP A 185 -21.02 12.56 26.86
CA ASP A 185 -20.44 13.78 26.30
C ASP A 185 -19.71 13.52 24.97
N GLY A 186 -20.16 12.49 24.23
CA GLY A 186 -19.64 12.18 22.91
C GLY A 186 -18.21 11.60 22.92
N GLY A 187 -17.78 11.05 24.06
CA GLY A 187 -16.47 10.44 24.25
C GLY A 187 -15.41 11.37 24.85
N ALA A 188 -15.76 12.59 25.26
CA ALA A 188 -14.82 13.46 25.96
C ALA A 188 -14.40 12.88 27.33
N SER A 189 -15.28 12.11 27.96
CA SER A 189 -14.97 11.32 29.15
C SER A 189 -15.69 9.97 29.13
N TRP A 190 -15.11 8.99 29.83
CA TRP A 190 -15.63 7.62 29.92
C TRP A 190 -15.72 7.13 31.36
N GLU A 191 -16.85 6.53 31.70
CA GLU A 191 -17.10 5.84 32.97
C GLU A 191 -17.18 4.34 32.73
N ARG A 192 -16.43 3.54 33.49
CA ARG A 192 -16.56 2.08 33.47
C ARG A 192 -17.75 1.64 34.32
N VAL A 193 -18.85 1.32 33.65
CA VAL A 193 -20.15 1.02 34.27
C VAL A 193 -20.38 -0.47 34.56
N LEU A 194 -19.59 -1.37 33.94
CA LEU A 194 -19.56 -2.80 34.27
C LEU A 194 -18.12 -3.30 34.27
N PHE A 195 -17.72 -3.94 35.36
CA PHE A 195 -16.44 -4.63 35.49
C PHE A 195 -16.66 -5.97 36.22
N VAL A 196 -16.12 -7.05 35.66
CA VAL A 196 -16.20 -8.39 36.27
C VAL A 196 -14.86 -8.76 36.88
N SER A 197 -13.80 -8.83 36.08
CA SER A 197 -12.43 -9.07 36.51
C SER A 197 -11.43 -8.58 35.45
N ASP A 198 -10.14 -8.65 35.75
CA ASP A 198 -9.07 -8.30 34.79
C ASP A 198 -8.88 -9.34 33.67
N SER A 199 -9.59 -10.47 33.76
CA SER A 199 -9.53 -11.60 32.83
C SER A 199 -10.83 -11.77 32.03
N THR A 200 -11.94 -11.16 32.47
CA THR A 200 -13.26 -11.26 31.84
C THR A 200 -13.73 -9.89 31.33
N GLY A 201 -13.84 -9.73 30.02
CA GLY A 201 -14.25 -8.49 29.36
C GLY A 201 -15.59 -8.58 28.65
N ALA A 202 -16.09 -7.45 28.16
CA ALA A 202 -17.34 -7.40 27.40
C ALA A 202 -17.04 -7.65 25.92
N VAL A 203 -17.61 -8.69 25.34
CA VAL A 203 -17.44 -9.03 23.91
C VAL A 203 -18.62 -8.59 23.05
N ASP A 204 -19.81 -8.47 23.65
CA ASP A 204 -21.03 -8.06 22.96
C ASP A 204 -21.89 -7.15 23.85
N LEU A 205 -22.69 -6.28 23.23
CA LEU A 205 -23.55 -5.32 23.91
C LEU A 205 -24.78 -5.00 23.05
N ALA A 206 -25.96 -5.14 23.63
CA ALA A 206 -27.23 -4.81 23.00
C ALA A 206 -28.04 -3.83 23.85
N MET A 207 -28.67 -2.85 23.17
CA MET A 207 -29.56 -1.86 23.77
C MET A 207 -30.98 -2.11 23.26
N ASP A 208 -31.98 -2.01 24.15
CA ASP A 208 -33.38 -2.01 23.73
C ASP A 208 -33.71 -0.65 23.08
N PRO A 209 -34.02 -0.61 21.77
CA PRO A 209 -34.25 0.66 21.07
C PRO A 209 -35.55 1.35 21.52
N THR A 210 -36.48 0.63 22.13
CA THR A 210 -37.75 1.16 22.64
C THR A 210 -37.63 1.69 24.07
N ASN A 211 -36.67 1.18 24.83
CA ASN A 211 -36.32 1.66 26.16
C ASN A 211 -34.81 1.58 26.40
N PRO A 212 -34.03 2.62 26.03
CA PRO A 212 -32.57 2.59 26.04
C PRO A 212 -31.94 2.59 27.45
N ARG A 213 -32.75 2.52 28.52
CA ARG A 213 -32.26 2.19 29.87
C ARG A 213 -31.97 0.70 30.03
N ILE A 214 -32.54 -0.15 29.17
CA ILE A 214 -32.33 -1.59 29.20
C ILE A 214 -31.14 -1.93 28.31
N LEU A 215 -30.13 -2.54 28.92
CA LEU A 215 -28.89 -2.97 28.27
C LEU A 215 -28.61 -4.42 28.63
N TYR A 216 -28.03 -5.17 27.69
CA TYR A 216 -27.53 -6.52 27.91
C TYR A 216 -26.09 -6.61 27.46
N ALA A 217 -25.20 -7.13 28.30
CA ALA A 217 -23.78 -7.30 28.01
C ALA A 217 -23.38 -8.78 28.06
N GLY A 218 -22.67 -9.23 27.03
CA GLY A 218 -22.03 -10.54 27.00
C GLY A 218 -20.61 -10.45 27.56
N MET A 219 -20.37 -11.11 28.69
CA MET A 219 -19.07 -11.13 29.36
C MET A 219 -18.33 -12.44 29.09
N TRP A 220 -17.09 -12.34 28.62
CA TRP A 220 -16.28 -13.47 28.17
C TRP A 220 -14.83 -13.37 28.67
N ARG A 221 -14.28 -14.49 29.14
CA ARG A 221 -12.85 -14.62 29.41
C ARG A 221 -12.16 -15.12 28.13
N ALA A 222 -11.27 -14.29 27.60
CA ALA A 222 -10.45 -14.61 26.46
C ALA A 222 -8.99 -14.26 26.75
N GLU A 223 -8.11 -15.26 26.63
CA GLU A 223 -6.67 -15.08 26.72
C GLU A 223 -5.97 -15.91 25.63
N ARG A 224 -4.98 -15.31 24.95
CA ARG A 224 -4.17 -15.93 23.90
C ARG A 224 -2.72 -15.98 24.35
N LYS A 225 -2.12 -17.15 24.12
CA LYS A 225 -0.68 -17.40 24.22
C LYS A 225 -0.18 -17.96 22.89
N PRO A 226 1.14 -17.94 22.60
CA PRO A 226 1.68 -18.52 21.38
C PRO A 226 1.26 -19.98 21.17
N TRP A 227 1.05 -20.75 22.25
CA TRP A 227 0.76 -22.19 22.22
C TRP A 227 -0.68 -22.56 22.63
N THR A 228 -1.53 -21.63 23.06
CA THR A 228 -2.89 -21.98 23.52
C THR A 228 -3.90 -20.82 23.50
N LEU A 229 -5.18 -21.19 23.55
CA LEU A 229 -6.33 -20.31 23.78
C LEU A 229 -6.97 -20.68 25.12
N ILE A 230 -7.21 -19.69 25.97
CA ILE A 230 -8.10 -19.84 27.12
C ILE A 230 -9.43 -19.23 26.73
N ASP A 231 -10.40 -20.12 26.46
CA ASP A 231 -11.76 -19.77 26.07
C ASP A 231 -12.73 -20.04 27.22
N GLY A 232 -13.20 -18.97 27.86
CA GLY A 232 -14.25 -18.98 28.86
C GLY A 232 -13.80 -19.15 30.30
N GLY A 233 -14.77 -19.02 31.21
CA GLY A 233 -14.55 -19.04 32.66
C GLY A 233 -15.85 -18.97 33.45
N ALA A 234 -15.77 -19.16 34.77
CA ALA A 234 -16.94 -19.18 35.65
C ALA A 234 -17.64 -17.81 35.80
N GLU A 235 -16.89 -16.73 35.57
CA GLU A 235 -17.35 -15.36 35.78
C GLU A 235 -18.16 -14.81 34.59
N GLY A 236 -17.98 -15.39 33.39
CA GLY A 236 -18.65 -14.97 32.15
C GLY A 236 -20.16 -15.19 32.14
N GLY A 237 -20.80 -14.87 31.01
CA GLY A 237 -22.25 -14.98 30.80
C GLY A 237 -22.91 -13.64 30.53
N VAL A 238 -24.25 -13.58 30.65
CA VAL A 238 -25.04 -12.41 30.27
C VAL A 238 -25.36 -11.55 31.50
N TRP A 239 -25.15 -10.24 31.38
CA TRP A 239 -25.51 -9.24 32.38
C TRP A 239 -26.57 -8.30 31.84
N LYS A 240 -27.44 -7.79 32.73
CA LYS A 240 -28.49 -6.85 32.37
C LYS A 240 -28.48 -5.62 33.27
N SER A 241 -28.67 -4.45 32.65
CA SER A 241 -29.03 -3.20 33.31
C SER A 241 -30.47 -2.80 32.95
N THR A 242 -31.15 -2.11 33.86
CA THR A 242 -32.48 -1.51 33.62
C THR A 242 -32.53 0.00 33.87
N ASP A 243 -31.41 0.61 34.23
CA ASP A 243 -31.27 2.02 34.62
C ASP A 243 -30.24 2.77 33.75
N GLY A 244 -29.86 2.22 32.59
CA GLY A 244 -28.91 2.85 31.68
C GLY A 244 -27.45 2.66 32.09
N GLY A 245 -27.15 1.57 32.80
CA GLY A 245 -25.81 1.09 33.11
C GLY A 245 -25.37 1.38 34.54
N ASP A 246 -26.15 2.08 35.35
CA ASP A 246 -25.76 2.40 36.73
C ASP A 246 -25.70 1.15 37.61
N THR A 247 -26.58 0.17 37.37
CA THR A 247 -26.53 -1.13 38.04
C THR A 247 -26.69 -2.30 37.07
N TRP A 248 -25.98 -3.40 37.35
CA TRP A 248 -25.99 -4.60 36.52
C TRP A 248 -26.27 -5.85 37.35
N THR A 249 -27.05 -6.77 36.78
CA THR A 249 -27.35 -8.07 37.37
C THR A 249 -26.98 -9.19 36.40
N LYS A 250 -26.23 -10.19 36.86
CA LYS A 250 -25.94 -11.41 36.09
C LYS A 250 -27.23 -12.21 35.92
N LEU A 251 -27.56 -12.56 34.68
CA LEU A 251 -28.77 -13.30 34.35
C LEU A 251 -28.57 -14.81 34.51
N GLY A 252 -29.59 -15.47 35.05
CA GLY A 252 -29.75 -16.92 35.09
C GLY A 252 -31.11 -17.29 34.50
N GLY A 253 -31.87 -18.18 35.16
CA GLY A 253 -33.27 -18.44 34.79
C GLY A 253 -33.46 -19.30 33.53
N GLY A 254 -32.50 -20.19 33.25
CA GLY A 254 -32.50 -21.12 32.12
C GLY A 254 -31.28 -21.02 31.21
N LEU A 255 -30.50 -19.93 31.31
CA LEU A 255 -29.18 -19.83 30.70
C LEU A 255 -28.18 -20.79 31.37
N PRO A 256 -27.18 -21.29 30.63
CA PRO A 256 -26.16 -22.17 31.20
C PRO A 256 -25.21 -21.37 32.13
N GLU A 257 -24.91 -21.95 33.29
CA GLU A 257 -24.03 -21.40 34.34
C GLU A 257 -22.77 -22.27 34.51
N GLY A 258 -21.73 -21.74 35.17
CA GLY A 258 -20.45 -22.43 35.34
C GLY A 258 -19.45 -21.99 34.27
N LEU A 259 -18.72 -22.93 33.67
CA LEU A 259 -17.73 -22.63 32.63
C LEU A 259 -18.43 -22.30 31.30
N VAL A 260 -18.54 -21.00 31.03
CA VAL A 260 -19.18 -20.44 29.85
C VAL A 260 -18.16 -19.72 28.97
N GLY A 261 -18.31 -19.88 27.65
CA GLY A 261 -17.41 -19.31 26.62
C GLY A 261 -17.95 -18.00 26.04
N ARG A 262 -17.75 -17.78 24.74
CA ARG A 262 -18.20 -16.53 24.08
C ARG A 262 -19.72 -16.40 24.14
N VAL A 263 -20.19 -15.14 24.22
CA VAL A 263 -21.60 -14.77 24.36
C VAL A 263 -21.96 -13.74 23.29
N GLY A 264 -22.96 -14.04 22.48
CA GLY A 264 -23.64 -13.08 21.60
C GLY A 264 -25.04 -12.76 22.12
N VAL A 265 -25.47 -11.50 22.04
CA VAL A 265 -26.78 -11.05 22.53
C VAL A 265 -27.50 -10.15 21.51
N ALA A 266 -28.76 -10.44 21.22
CA ALA A 266 -29.60 -9.60 20.37
C ALA A 266 -30.95 -9.31 21.03
N VAL A 267 -31.38 -8.05 21.01
CA VAL A 267 -32.73 -7.62 21.43
C VAL A 267 -33.58 -7.40 20.18
N SER A 268 -34.83 -7.88 20.17
CA SER A 268 -35.73 -7.66 19.04
C SER A 268 -36.22 -6.21 19.01
N PRO A 269 -36.00 -5.44 17.92
CA PRO A 269 -36.64 -4.14 17.74
C PRO A 269 -38.15 -4.29 17.46
N ALA A 270 -38.55 -5.40 16.82
CA ALA A 270 -39.92 -5.67 16.43
C ALA A 270 -40.84 -6.13 17.58
N GLN A 271 -40.28 -6.69 18.67
CA GLN A 271 -41.04 -7.11 19.85
C GLN A 271 -40.29 -6.81 21.16
N PRO A 272 -40.71 -5.78 21.91
CA PRO A 272 -40.13 -5.48 23.22
C PRO A 272 -40.18 -6.67 24.18
N GLY A 273 -39.08 -6.90 24.92
CA GLY A 273 -38.93 -8.03 25.83
C GLY A 273 -38.45 -9.32 25.17
N ARG A 274 -38.44 -9.44 23.84
CA ARG A 274 -37.82 -10.57 23.15
C ARG A 274 -36.32 -10.38 23.01
N VAL A 275 -35.55 -11.36 23.49
CA VAL A 275 -34.08 -11.35 23.48
C VAL A 275 -33.58 -12.73 23.09
N TRP A 276 -32.52 -12.79 22.28
CA TRP A 276 -31.78 -14.01 21.99
C TRP A 276 -30.37 -13.94 22.55
N VAL A 277 -29.86 -15.09 22.99
CA VAL A 277 -28.49 -15.28 23.43
C VAL A 277 -27.92 -16.49 22.69
N LEU A 278 -26.75 -16.32 22.09
CA LEU A 278 -25.92 -17.42 21.59
C LEU A 278 -24.76 -17.60 22.57
N GLN A 279 -24.68 -18.75 23.24
CA GLN A 279 -23.71 -18.93 24.33
C GLN A 279 -23.08 -20.33 24.32
N GLU A 280 -21.76 -20.34 24.53
CA GLU A 280 -20.98 -21.56 24.73
C GLU A 280 -20.99 -22.06 26.17
N HIS A 281 -20.76 -23.37 26.31
CA HIS A 281 -20.64 -24.03 27.61
C HIS A 281 -19.75 -25.28 27.50
N ALA A 282 -18.96 -25.56 28.53
CA ALA A 282 -18.00 -26.67 28.55
C ALA A 282 -18.67 -28.04 28.39
N GLU A 283 -19.81 -28.26 29.04
CA GLU A 283 -20.59 -29.49 28.86
C GLU A 283 -21.29 -29.52 27.50
N LYS A 284 -20.98 -30.56 26.72
CA LYS A 284 -21.54 -30.82 25.40
C LYS A 284 -23.08 -30.74 25.41
N GLY A 285 -23.65 -29.85 24.60
CA GLY A 285 -25.10 -29.75 24.38
C GLY A 285 -25.84 -28.84 25.37
N ARG A 286 -25.12 -28.18 26.29
CA ARG A 286 -25.65 -27.10 27.12
C ARG A 286 -25.48 -25.71 26.50
N GLY A 287 -24.53 -25.51 25.60
CA GLY A 287 -24.46 -24.30 24.76
C GLY A 287 -25.45 -24.35 23.60
N GLY A 288 -25.82 -23.20 23.07
CA GLY A 288 -26.74 -23.06 21.94
C GLY A 288 -27.38 -21.68 21.86
N VAL A 289 -28.52 -21.61 21.17
CA VAL A 289 -29.35 -20.41 21.09
C VAL A 289 -30.46 -20.49 22.14
N PHE A 290 -30.56 -19.43 22.93
CA PHE A 290 -31.58 -19.24 23.95
C PHE A 290 -32.46 -18.06 23.56
N ARG A 291 -33.76 -18.17 23.83
CA ARG A 291 -34.73 -17.08 23.65
C ARG A 291 -35.43 -16.78 24.96
N SER A 292 -35.59 -15.50 25.25
CA SER A 292 -36.49 -14.99 26.29
C SER A 292 -37.56 -14.14 25.64
N ASP A 293 -38.78 -14.21 26.16
CA ASP A 293 -39.93 -13.39 25.75
C ASP A 293 -40.39 -12.43 26.87
N ASP A 294 -39.67 -12.40 28.01
CA ASP A 294 -40.02 -11.61 29.21
C ASP A 294 -38.89 -10.67 29.67
N GLY A 295 -38.00 -10.31 28.74
CA GLY A 295 -36.85 -9.44 28.99
C GLY A 295 -35.72 -10.11 29.76
N GLY A 296 -35.50 -11.40 29.56
CA GLY A 296 -34.39 -12.16 30.14
C GLY A 296 -34.63 -12.68 31.56
N ARG A 297 -35.88 -12.74 32.04
CA ARG A 297 -36.20 -13.35 33.34
C ARG A 297 -36.26 -14.86 33.24
N THR A 298 -36.83 -15.38 32.15
CA THR A 298 -36.86 -16.82 31.84
C THR A 298 -36.34 -17.08 30.42
N TRP A 299 -35.63 -18.20 30.25
CA TRP A 299 -34.97 -18.56 29.00
C TRP A 299 -35.37 -19.96 28.52
N GLN A 300 -35.60 -20.08 27.21
CA GLN A 300 -35.83 -21.34 26.51
C GLN A 300 -34.63 -21.66 25.64
N HIS A 301 -34.07 -22.86 25.76
CA HIS A 301 -33.02 -23.36 24.86
C HIS A 301 -33.67 -23.80 23.53
N VAL A 302 -33.74 -22.88 22.57
CA VAL A 302 -34.50 -23.06 21.33
C VAL A 302 -33.74 -23.82 20.25
N SER A 303 -32.41 -23.79 20.25
CA SER A 303 -31.61 -24.57 19.31
C SER A 303 -30.25 -25.00 19.87
N LYS A 304 -29.88 -26.25 19.58
CA LYS A 304 -28.58 -26.88 19.90
C LYS A 304 -27.74 -27.09 18.63
N ASP A 305 -28.12 -26.48 17.52
CA ASP A 305 -27.47 -26.72 16.24
C ASP A 305 -25.99 -26.34 16.30
N ARG A 306 -25.13 -27.34 16.07
CA ARG A 306 -23.69 -27.20 16.23
C ARG A 306 -23.05 -26.29 15.20
N LYS A 307 -23.70 -26.04 14.06
CA LYS A 307 -23.18 -25.11 13.05
C LYS A 307 -23.06 -23.67 13.56
N LEU A 308 -23.79 -23.33 14.64
CA LEU A 308 -23.75 -22.00 15.27
C LEU A 308 -22.63 -21.86 16.32
N LEU A 309 -21.93 -22.96 16.64
CA LEU A 309 -20.92 -23.04 17.71
C LEU A 309 -19.67 -23.84 17.27
N GLN A 310 -19.31 -23.82 15.99
CA GLN A 310 -18.20 -24.65 15.48
C GLN A 310 -16.83 -24.13 15.92
N ARG A 311 -16.64 -22.80 15.93
CA ARG A 311 -15.47 -22.07 16.43
C ARG A 311 -15.94 -20.78 17.09
N ALA A 312 -16.70 -20.92 18.18
CA ALA A 312 -17.48 -19.81 18.70
C ALA A 312 -16.61 -18.71 19.31
N TRP A 313 -15.44 -19.02 19.89
CA TRP A 313 -14.47 -17.99 20.27
C TRP A 313 -14.04 -17.08 19.10
N TYR A 314 -14.12 -17.54 17.85
CA TYR A 314 -13.73 -16.77 16.65
C TYR A 314 -14.92 -16.04 16.03
N TYR A 315 -16.10 -16.68 16.03
CA TYR A 315 -17.33 -16.14 15.44
C TYR A 315 -18.45 -15.96 16.49
N SER A 316 -19.70 -16.35 16.22
CA SER A 316 -20.81 -16.35 17.21
C SER A 316 -21.37 -14.98 17.60
N HIS A 317 -21.70 -14.20 16.58
CA HIS A 317 -22.62 -13.06 16.70
C HIS A 317 -24.06 -13.45 16.34
N ILE A 318 -25.03 -12.78 16.95
CA ILE A 318 -26.46 -12.98 16.71
C ILE A 318 -27.13 -11.62 16.48
N TYR A 319 -28.04 -11.54 15.51
CA TYR A 319 -28.69 -10.29 15.09
C TYR A 319 -30.19 -10.51 14.90
N ALA A 320 -31.01 -9.66 15.51
CA ALA A 320 -32.45 -9.69 15.31
C ALA A 320 -32.84 -8.93 14.04
N ASP A 321 -33.83 -9.44 13.31
CA ASP A 321 -34.47 -8.65 12.25
C ASP A 321 -35.18 -7.44 12.87
N PRO A 322 -35.02 -6.23 12.29
CA PRO A 322 -35.59 -5.01 12.86
C PRO A 322 -37.10 -4.88 12.67
N GLN A 323 -37.72 -5.66 11.77
CA GLN A 323 -39.15 -5.57 11.44
C GLN A 323 -39.94 -6.86 11.69
N ASP A 324 -39.28 -8.02 11.77
CA ASP A 324 -39.92 -9.31 12.06
C ASP A 324 -39.45 -9.90 13.40
N PRO A 325 -40.33 -10.08 14.40
CA PRO A 325 -39.94 -10.60 15.70
C PRO A 325 -39.54 -12.08 15.70
N ASN A 326 -39.76 -12.83 14.62
CA ASN A 326 -39.37 -14.24 14.52
C ASN A 326 -38.11 -14.45 13.67
N THR A 327 -37.63 -13.44 12.96
CA THR A 327 -36.44 -13.56 12.15
C THR A 327 -35.18 -13.19 12.95
N VAL A 328 -34.18 -14.06 12.93
CA VAL A 328 -32.90 -13.87 13.61
C VAL A 328 -31.77 -14.48 12.78
N TYR A 329 -30.62 -13.81 12.77
CA TYR A 329 -29.43 -14.18 12.02
C TYR A 329 -28.30 -14.55 12.99
N ALA A 330 -27.43 -15.46 12.59
CA ALA A 330 -26.26 -15.86 13.36
C ALA A 330 -25.07 -16.04 12.44
N GLN A 331 -23.91 -15.56 12.87
CA GLN A 331 -22.67 -15.64 12.12
C GLN A 331 -21.72 -16.68 12.71
N ASN A 332 -21.21 -17.55 11.85
CA ASN A 332 -20.17 -18.53 12.16
C ASN A 332 -19.30 -18.73 10.91
N THR A 333 -18.77 -19.93 10.67
CA THR A 333 -18.17 -20.33 9.38
C THR A 333 -19.07 -20.09 8.16
N SER A 334 -20.37 -19.82 8.36
CA SER A 334 -21.29 -19.27 7.37
C SER A 334 -22.30 -18.33 8.03
N LEU A 335 -22.94 -17.47 7.22
CA LEU A 335 -24.13 -16.72 7.62
C LEU A 335 -25.37 -17.63 7.68
N TYR A 336 -26.05 -17.63 8.82
CA TYR A 336 -27.28 -18.39 9.03
C TYR A 336 -28.47 -17.48 9.35
N LYS A 337 -29.66 -17.89 8.90
CA LYS A 337 -30.94 -17.23 9.16
C LYS A 337 -31.96 -18.22 9.72
N SER A 338 -32.71 -17.80 10.70
CA SER A 338 -33.91 -18.46 11.22
C SER A 338 -35.11 -17.53 11.02
N VAL A 339 -36.26 -18.10 10.69
CA VAL A 339 -37.55 -17.38 10.54
C VAL A 339 -38.61 -17.86 11.54
N ASP A 340 -38.21 -18.73 12.47
CA ASP A 340 -39.07 -19.37 13.48
C ASP A 340 -38.58 -19.10 14.91
N ALA A 341 -38.06 -17.88 15.11
CA ALA A 341 -37.55 -17.35 16.37
C ALA A 341 -36.34 -18.12 16.95
N GLY A 342 -35.47 -18.64 16.07
CA GLY A 342 -34.18 -19.25 16.41
C GLY A 342 -34.22 -20.78 16.54
N VAL A 343 -35.30 -21.45 16.12
CA VAL A 343 -35.47 -22.90 16.26
C VAL A 343 -34.75 -23.64 15.15
N THR A 344 -35.08 -23.33 13.88
CA THR A 344 -34.44 -23.89 12.69
C THR A 344 -33.64 -22.82 11.95
N TRP A 345 -32.56 -23.25 11.28
CA TRP A 345 -31.57 -22.36 10.69
C TRP A 345 -31.19 -22.81 9.29
N GLU A 346 -31.19 -21.88 8.34
CA GLU A 346 -30.76 -22.10 6.95
C GLU A 346 -29.54 -21.23 6.63
N ARG A 347 -28.67 -21.71 5.73
CA ARG A 347 -27.48 -20.98 5.30
C ARG A 347 -27.85 -19.95 4.24
N ILE A 348 -27.35 -18.73 4.37
CA ILE A 348 -27.30 -17.73 3.30
C ILE A 348 -25.91 -17.81 2.66
N PRO A 349 -25.79 -18.17 1.37
CA PRO A 349 -24.48 -18.18 0.70
C PRO A 349 -23.93 -16.76 0.56
N THR A 350 -22.79 -16.50 1.17
CA THR A 350 -21.99 -15.28 1.01
C THR A 350 -20.82 -15.51 0.04
N PRO A 351 -20.22 -14.46 -0.55
CA PRO A 351 -19.09 -14.61 -1.49
C PRO A 351 -17.86 -15.31 -0.90
N HIS A 352 -17.68 -15.21 0.41
CA HIS A 352 -16.65 -15.88 1.20
C HIS A 352 -17.26 -16.35 2.53
N GLY A 353 -16.72 -17.42 3.12
CA GLY A 353 -17.17 -17.92 4.44
C GLY A 353 -16.52 -17.15 5.60
N ASP A 354 -16.70 -17.66 6.81
CA ASP A 354 -16.14 -17.07 8.04
C ASP A 354 -16.66 -15.64 8.28
N ASP A 355 -17.98 -15.56 8.51
CA ASP A 355 -18.73 -14.31 8.66
C ASP A 355 -18.58 -13.73 10.09
N HIS A 356 -18.29 -12.44 10.20
CA HIS A 356 -17.95 -11.76 11.47
C HIS A 356 -18.81 -10.56 11.82
N ALA A 357 -19.38 -9.88 10.81
CA ALA A 357 -20.18 -8.68 11.05
C ALA A 357 -21.39 -8.60 10.12
N LEU A 358 -22.53 -8.17 10.64
CA LEU A 358 -23.75 -7.97 9.88
C LEU A 358 -24.41 -6.66 10.30
N TRP A 359 -24.90 -5.90 9.32
CA TRP A 359 -25.86 -4.83 9.55
C TRP A 359 -27.06 -5.02 8.63
N ILE A 360 -28.25 -4.86 9.20
CA ILE A 360 -29.55 -5.01 8.55
C ILE A 360 -30.21 -3.65 8.56
N ASN A 361 -30.62 -3.12 7.40
CA ASN A 361 -31.26 -1.81 7.37
C ASN A 361 -32.61 -1.86 8.13
N PRO A 362 -32.82 -1.00 9.14
CA PRO A 362 -34.02 -1.02 9.96
C PRO A 362 -35.30 -0.59 9.23
N HIS A 363 -35.16 0.15 8.14
CA HIS A 363 -36.28 0.60 7.31
C HIS A 363 -36.56 -0.38 6.16
N ASN A 364 -35.58 -1.17 5.75
CA ASN A 364 -35.73 -2.17 4.69
C ASN A 364 -34.78 -3.38 4.90
N PRO A 365 -35.23 -4.47 5.57
CA PRO A 365 -34.40 -5.65 5.86
C PRO A 365 -33.90 -6.44 4.64
N GLN A 366 -34.24 -6.03 3.41
CA GLN A 366 -33.60 -6.55 2.20
C GLN A 366 -32.19 -6.00 1.98
N ILE A 367 -31.87 -4.87 2.60
CA ILE A 367 -30.56 -4.22 2.47
C ILE A 367 -29.66 -4.69 3.61
N LEU A 368 -28.60 -5.40 3.25
CA LEU A 368 -27.65 -6.01 4.17
C LEU A 368 -26.22 -5.58 3.78
N ILE A 369 -25.38 -5.40 4.79
CA ILE A 369 -23.93 -5.45 4.62
C ILE A 369 -23.38 -6.53 5.54
N GLU A 370 -22.50 -7.37 5.01
CA GLU A 370 -21.91 -8.50 5.70
C GLU A 370 -20.39 -8.48 5.49
N GLY A 371 -19.65 -8.65 6.58
CA GLY A 371 -18.19 -8.68 6.60
C GLY A 371 -17.67 -10.02 7.10
N ASN A 372 -16.72 -10.57 6.34
CA ASN A 372 -16.16 -11.91 6.50
C ASN A 372 -14.63 -11.91 6.27
N ASP A 373 -13.99 -13.07 6.29
CA ASP A 373 -12.54 -13.22 6.09
C ASP A 373 -12.07 -12.83 4.66
N GLY A 374 -12.97 -12.77 3.67
CA GLY A 374 -12.68 -12.35 2.29
C GLY A 374 -12.89 -10.86 2.01
N GLY A 375 -13.43 -10.09 2.95
CA GLY A 375 -13.77 -8.67 2.77
C GLY A 375 -15.21 -8.38 3.18
N VAL A 376 -15.80 -7.38 2.53
CA VAL A 376 -17.20 -6.99 2.76
C VAL A 376 -18.04 -7.11 1.50
N ASN A 377 -19.32 -7.41 1.66
CA ASN A 377 -20.29 -7.48 0.58
C ASN A 377 -21.65 -6.90 0.97
N VAL A 378 -22.29 -6.24 0.00
CA VAL A 378 -23.60 -5.61 0.15
C VAL A 378 -24.65 -6.40 -0.64
N SER A 379 -25.81 -6.63 -0.03
CA SER A 379 -27.00 -7.18 -0.68
C SER A 379 -28.12 -6.14 -0.65
N LEU A 380 -28.88 -6.06 -1.74
CA LEU A 380 -30.12 -5.26 -1.83
C LEU A 380 -31.38 -6.13 -1.92
N ASN A 381 -31.26 -7.45 -1.77
CA ASN A 381 -32.34 -8.42 -1.93
C ASN A 381 -32.30 -9.56 -0.88
N GLY A 382 -31.94 -9.21 0.35
CA GLY A 382 -32.03 -10.10 1.51
C GLY A 382 -31.03 -11.25 1.50
N GLY A 383 -29.91 -11.11 0.78
CA GLY A 383 -28.83 -12.10 0.68
C GLY A 383 -28.95 -13.05 -0.50
N ALA A 384 -29.86 -12.79 -1.46
CA ALA A 384 -29.98 -13.59 -2.68
C ALA A 384 -28.84 -13.30 -3.68
N SER A 385 -28.25 -12.09 -3.65
CA SER A 385 -27.04 -11.74 -4.40
C SER A 385 -26.23 -10.67 -3.66
N TRP A 386 -24.92 -10.63 -3.93
CA TRP A 386 -23.95 -9.81 -3.20
C TRP A 386 -23.03 -9.01 -4.15
N SER A 387 -22.55 -7.85 -3.70
CA SER A 387 -21.45 -7.12 -4.37
C SER A 387 -20.14 -7.91 -4.35
N THR A 388 -19.20 -7.56 -5.24
CA THR A 388 -17.88 -8.21 -5.32
C THR A 388 -16.97 -7.85 -4.14
N GLN A 389 -16.02 -8.73 -3.84
CA GLN A 389 -14.89 -8.49 -2.92
C GLN A 389 -13.56 -8.24 -3.65
N PHE A 390 -13.55 -8.34 -4.99
CA PHE A 390 -12.38 -8.08 -5.85
C PHE A 390 -12.24 -6.60 -6.23
N ASN A 391 -12.57 -5.70 -5.31
CA ASN A 391 -12.43 -4.25 -5.47
C ASN A 391 -11.89 -3.57 -4.20
N GLN A 392 -11.38 -4.35 -3.24
CA GLN A 392 -10.96 -3.90 -1.91
C GLN A 392 -9.47 -4.19 -1.72
N PRO A 393 -8.56 -3.20 -1.65
CA PRO A 393 -7.14 -3.45 -1.43
C PRO A 393 -6.82 -3.62 0.06
N THR A 394 -7.44 -4.65 0.66
CA THR A 394 -7.33 -4.97 2.09
C THR A 394 -6.70 -6.34 2.36
N ALA A 395 -5.93 -6.88 1.41
CA ALA A 395 -5.27 -8.16 1.55
C ALA A 395 -4.29 -8.18 2.74
N GLU A 396 -4.33 -9.27 3.53
CA GLU A 396 -3.47 -9.51 4.69
C GLU A 396 -2.32 -10.46 4.34
N PHE A 397 -1.11 -9.92 4.18
CA PHE A 397 0.08 -10.70 3.83
C PHE A 397 0.96 -11.00 5.04
N TYR A 398 1.48 -12.23 5.11
CA TYR A 398 2.45 -12.62 6.14
C TYR A 398 3.89 -12.30 5.78
N ARG A 399 4.25 -12.47 4.50
CA ARG A 399 5.61 -12.46 3.96
C ARG A 399 5.62 -11.95 2.53
N VAL A 400 6.77 -11.42 2.08
CA VAL A 400 6.97 -10.97 0.70
C VAL A 400 8.22 -11.57 0.07
N THR A 401 8.10 -11.95 -1.20
CA THR A 401 9.25 -12.27 -2.06
C THR A 401 9.02 -11.74 -3.48
N VAL A 402 10.07 -11.78 -4.30
CA VAL A 402 10.06 -11.29 -5.68
C VAL A 402 10.76 -12.27 -6.62
N ASP A 403 10.44 -12.18 -7.91
CA ASP A 403 11.15 -12.92 -8.96
C ASP A 403 12.24 -12.08 -9.66
N THR A 404 12.82 -12.65 -10.71
CA THR A 404 13.89 -12.03 -11.51
C THR A 404 13.42 -11.37 -12.81
N GLN A 405 12.11 -11.36 -13.09
CA GLN A 405 11.53 -10.86 -14.35
C GLN A 405 11.70 -9.34 -14.50
N PHE A 406 11.41 -8.82 -15.70
CA PHE A 406 11.24 -7.38 -15.92
C PHE A 406 9.88 -7.13 -16.60
N PRO A 407 8.99 -6.31 -16.00
CA PRO A 407 9.02 -5.91 -14.58
C PRO A 407 8.98 -7.17 -13.69
N TYR A 408 9.60 -7.11 -12.50
CA TYR A 408 9.55 -8.24 -11.57
C TYR A 408 8.14 -8.39 -11.00
N ARG A 409 7.83 -9.55 -10.43
CA ARG A 409 6.56 -9.80 -9.75
C ARG A 409 6.76 -9.91 -8.25
N VAL A 410 5.71 -9.56 -7.50
CA VAL A 410 5.66 -9.59 -6.04
C VAL A 410 4.73 -10.73 -5.62
N TYR A 411 5.16 -11.51 -4.62
CA TYR A 411 4.48 -12.72 -4.18
C TYR A 411 4.27 -12.71 -2.66
N GLY A 412 3.13 -13.24 -2.23
CA GLY A 412 2.88 -13.51 -0.81
C GLY A 412 1.69 -14.43 -0.59
N ALA A 413 1.64 -15.03 0.60
CA ALA A 413 0.49 -15.77 1.09
C ALA A 413 -0.50 -14.80 1.73
N GLN A 414 -1.71 -14.71 1.18
CA GLN A 414 -2.78 -13.92 1.76
C GLN A 414 -3.59 -14.80 2.72
N GLN A 415 -3.77 -14.32 3.94
CA GLN A 415 -4.61 -14.96 4.94
C GLN A 415 -6.04 -15.20 4.42
N ASP A 416 -6.62 -16.34 4.80
CA ASP A 416 -7.98 -16.81 4.50
C ASP A 416 -8.27 -16.99 3.00
N ASN A 417 -7.28 -16.76 2.13
CA ASN A 417 -7.40 -16.86 0.68
C ASN A 417 -6.27 -17.72 0.09
N THR A 418 -5.75 -17.33 -1.07
CA THR A 418 -4.66 -18.03 -1.76
C THR A 418 -3.36 -17.26 -1.60
N THR A 419 -2.23 -17.95 -1.82
CA THR A 419 -1.02 -17.28 -2.32
C THR A 419 -1.36 -16.50 -3.59
N ILE A 420 -0.62 -15.43 -3.84
CA ILE A 420 -0.86 -14.60 -5.00
C ILE A 420 0.44 -13.99 -5.52
N SER A 421 0.46 -13.74 -6.82
CA SER A 421 1.47 -12.95 -7.50
C SER A 421 0.85 -11.74 -8.18
N VAL A 422 1.39 -10.55 -7.97
CA VAL A 422 1.01 -9.31 -8.67
C VAL A 422 2.24 -8.71 -9.38
N PRO A 423 2.09 -8.01 -10.51
CA PRO A 423 3.24 -7.39 -11.16
C PRO A 423 3.69 -6.13 -10.40
N SER A 424 5.00 -5.89 -10.33
CA SER A 424 5.52 -4.62 -9.78
C SER A 424 5.18 -3.42 -10.65
N HIS A 425 4.92 -3.62 -11.95
CA HIS A 425 4.47 -2.60 -12.88
C HIS A 425 3.26 -3.14 -13.67
N PRO A 426 2.12 -2.41 -13.70
CA PRO A 426 0.98 -2.77 -14.53
C PRO A 426 1.37 -2.98 -15.99
N THR A 427 0.82 -4.02 -16.63
CA THR A 427 1.10 -4.35 -18.04
C THR A 427 0.01 -3.88 -19.00
N GLY A 428 -0.95 -3.06 -18.53
CA GLY A 428 -2.22 -2.79 -19.21
C GLY A 428 -3.15 -3.99 -19.19
N GLY A 429 -4.40 -3.81 -19.64
CA GLY A 429 -5.43 -4.87 -19.64
C GLY A 429 -6.84 -4.28 -19.50
N ILE A 430 -7.86 -5.16 -19.46
CA ILE A 430 -9.25 -4.72 -19.21
C ILE A 430 -9.44 -4.47 -17.72
N THR A 431 -9.00 -5.42 -16.88
CA THR A 431 -9.10 -5.30 -15.43
C THR A 431 -7.82 -5.79 -14.74
N PRO A 432 -7.50 -5.27 -13.54
CA PRO A 432 -6.31 -5.68 -12.79
C PRO A 432 -6.26 -7.17 -12.44
N GLU A 433 -7.41 -7.79 -12.16
CA GLU A 433 -7.50 -9.18 -11.70
C GLU A 433 -6.93 -10.16 -12.73
N GLN A 434 -6.96 -9.80 -14.02
CA GLN A 434 -6.36 -10.58 -15.11
C GLN A 434 -4.85 -10.78 -14.96
N HIS A 435 -4.19 -9.95 -14.15
CA HIS A 435 -2.75 -9.95 -13.96
C HIS A 435 -2.32 -10.52 -12.61
N TRP A 436 -3.27 -10.99 -11.81
CA TRP A 436 -3.00 -11.71 -10.57
C TRP A 436 -3.25 -13.20 -10.77
N TYR A 437 -2.48 -14.03 -10.07
CA TYR A 437 -2.72 -15.47 -10.08
C TYR A 437 -2.19 -16.12 -8.81
N ALA A 438 -2.82 -17.24 -8.42
CA ALA A 438 -2.31 -18.09 -7.35
C ALA A 438 -1.06 -18.86 -7.78
N VAL A 439 -0.15 -19.12 -6.83
CA VAL A 439 1.17 -19.71 -7.13
C VAL A 439 1.41 -21.07 -6.46
N GLY A 440 0.33 -21.77 -6.11
CA GLY A 440 0.36 -23.00 -5.33
C GLY A 440 0.15 -22.72 -3.84
N GLY A 441 0.47 -23.67 -2.98
CA GLY A 441 0.31 -23.52 -1.54
C GLY A 441 -1.14 -23.25 -1.13
N GLY A 442 -1.32 -22.45 -0.09
CA GLY A 442 -2.63 -22.03 0.45
C GLY A 442 -2.58 -20.61 0.99
N GLU A 443 -3.15 -20.39 2.16
CA GLU A 443 -3.32 -19.06 2.77
C GLU A 443 -2.14 -18.59 3.63
N SER A 444 -1.15 -19.46 3.84
CA SER A 444 -0.12 -19.27 4.87
C SER A 444 1.26 -19.70 4.37
N GLY A 445 2.31 -19.33 5.10
CA GLY A 445 3.67 -19.76 4.80
C GLY A 445 4.46 -18.86 3.84
N HIS A 446 5.70 -19.27 3.62
CA HIS A 446 6.62 -18.60 2.71
C HIS A 446 6.43 -19.07 1.26
N ILE A 447 6.96 -18.28 0.32
CA ILE A 447 7.04 -18.61 -1.09
C ILE A 447 8.51 -18.49 -1.50
N ALA A 448 9.00 -19.44 -2.30
CA ALA A 448 10.29 -19.36 -2.97
C ALA A 448 10.09 -19.54 -4.48
N VAL A 449 10.67 -18.63 -5.26
CA VAL A 449 10.60 -18.65 -6.73
C VAL A 449 12.00 -19.01 -7.24
N ASP A 450 12.10 -19.96 -8.17
CA ASP A 450 13.40 -20.30 -8.77
C ASP A 450 13.93 -19.09 -9.57
N PRO A 451 15.11 -18.54 -9.22
CA PRO A 451 15.64 -17.34 -9.87
C PRO A 451 16.00 -17.55 -11.34
N ARG A 452 16.17 -18.80 -11.79
CA ARG A 452 16.46 -19.19 -13.18
C ARG A 452 15.19 -19.37 -14.00
N ASN A 453 14.08 -19.68 -13.34
CA ASN A 453 12.80 -19.99 -13.98
C ASN A 453 11.62 -19.50 -13.12
N PRO A 454 11.05 -18.32 -13.40
CA PRO A 454 9.94 -17.76 -12.61
C PRO A 454 8.63 -18.57 -12.70
N ASP A 455 8.53 -19.54 -13.63
CA ASP A 455 7.41 -20.47 -13.67
C ASP A 455 7.53 -21.61 -12.67
N LEU A 456 8.68 -21.80 -12.03
CA LEU A 456 8.88 -22.79 -10.98
C LEU A 456 8.81 -22.14 -9.59
N VAL A 457 7.72 -22.43 -8.87
CA VAL A 457 7.43 -21.83 -7.56
C VAL A 457 7.23 -22.92 -6.50
N TYR A 458 7.76 -22.68 -5.30
CA TYR A 458 7.54 -23.47 -4.10
C TYR A 458 6.72 -22.64 -3.12
N ALA A 459 5.44 -22.97 -2.97
CA ALA A 459 4.51 -22.20 -2.17
C ALA A 459 4.00 -23.01 -0.99
N GLY A 460 4.14 -22.45 0.22
CA GLY A 460 3.74 -23.06 1.47
C GLY A 460 2.24 -23.01 1.75
N ASN A 461 1.84 -23.81 2.74
CA ASN A 461 0.59 -23.73 3.47
C ASN A 461 0.84 -24.27 4.89
N TYR A 462 -0.14 -24.13 5.79
CA TYR A 462 -0.09 -24.68 7.14
C TYR A 462 0.11 -26.21 7.11
N ILE A 463 0.44 -26.79 8.26
CA ILE A 463 0.86 -28.20 8.43
C ILE A 463 2.09 -28.63 7.59
N GLY A 464 2.90 -27.68 7.11
CA GLY A 464 4.13 -27.98 6.36
C GLY A 464 3.90 -28.43 4.92
N GLN A 465 2.69 -28.20 4.40
CA GLN A 465 2.40 -28.45 3.00
C GLN A 465 3.17 -27.48 2.12
N ILE A 466 3.78 -28.00 1.05
CA ILE A 466 4.42 -27.19 0.03
C ILE A 466 3.97 -27.71 -1.32
N THR A 467 3.49 -26.81 -2.17
CA THR A 467 3.27 -27.09 -3.59
C THR A 467 4.46 -26.62 -4.39
N ARG A 468 5.11 -27.55 -5.09
CA ARG A 468 5.99 -27.26 -6.20
C ARG A 468 5.15 -27.10 -7.46
N LEU A 469 5.01 -25.87 -7.94
CA LEU A 469 4.23 -25.52 -9.12
C LEU A 469 5.16 -25.24 -10.30
N ASP A 470 4.94 -25.94 -11.43
CA ASP A 470 5.43 -25.54 -12.75
C ASP A 470 4.26 -24.89 -13.50
N ARG A 471 4.27 -23.55 -13.57
CA ARG A 471 3.20 -22.75 -14.16
C ARG A 471 3.10 -22.95 -15.66
N ARG A 472 4.23 -23.04 -16.36
CA ARG A 472 4.29 -23.22 -17.81
C ARG A 472 3.61 -24.52 -18.25
N GLN A 473 3.74 -25.56 -17.44
CA GLN A 473 3.10 -26.86 -17.68
C GLN A 473 1.72 -27.01 -17.02
N GLY A 474 1.31 -26.06 -16.17
CA GLY A 474 0.10 -26.17 -15.36
C GLY A 474 0.13 -27.34 -14.36
N ARG A 475 1.31 -27.75 -13.90
CA ARG A 475 1.50 -28.94 -13.07
C ARG A 475 1.96 -28.59 -11.65
N GLY A 476 1.14 -28.91 -10.65
CA GLY A 476 1.51 -28.86 -9.24
C GLY A 476 1.86 -30.24 -8.66
N ARG A 477 2.81 -30.29 -7.73
CA ARG A 477 3.12 -31.47 -6.90
C ARG A 477 3.22 -31.06 -5.44
N ASN A 478 2.49 -31.74 -4.55
CA ASN A 478 2.71 -31.59 -3.11
C ASN A 478 4.00 -32.33 -2.71
N ILE A 479 4.88 -31.64 -1.98
CA ILE A 479 6.20 -32.12 -1.56
C ILE A 479 6.39 -32.07 -0.03
N VAL A 480 5.30 -32.14 0.74
CA VAL A 480 5.34 -32.20 2.22
C VAL A 480 6.33 -33.27 2.70
N ALA A 481 7.20 -32.89 3.64
CA ALA A 481 8.27 -33.77 4.12
C ALA A 481 7.74 -35.04 4.81
N TYR A 482 6.62 -34.91 5.53
CA TYR A 482 5.94 -36.02 6.18
C TYR A 482 4.43 -35.73 6.29
N PRO A 483 3.56 -36.42 5.55
CA PRO A 483 2.12 -36.10 5.48
C PRO A 483 1.35 -36.62 6.71
N GLN A 484 1.55 -35.99 7.86
CA GLN A 484 0.76 -36.22 9.08
C GLN A 484 -0.31 -35.13 9.21
N MET A 485 -1.56 -35.51 9.48
CA MET A 485 -2.61 -34.53 9.82
C MET A 485 -2.36 -33.97 11.23
N HIS A 486 -2.34 -32.65 11.37
CA HIS A 486 -2.05 -31.98 12.65
C HIS A 486 -3.31 -31.50 13.38
N ASP A 487 -4.41 -31.26 12.66
CA ASP A 487 -5.62 -30.67 13.22
C ASP A 487 -6.15 -31.47 14.42
N GLY A 488 -6.33 -30.79 15.54
CA GLY A 488 -6.82 -31.40 16.78
C GLY A 488 -5.90 -32.45 17.41
N VAL A 489 -4.67 -32.60 16.93
CA VAL A 489 -3.66 -33.51 17.52
C VAL A 489 -2.76 -32.74 18.48
N ALA A 490 -2.42 -33.30 19.65
CA ALA A 490 -1.48 -32.61 20.54
C ALA A 490 -0.10 -32.45 19.86
N PRO A 491 0.58 -31.29 19.99
CA PRO A 491 1.88 -31.07 19.35
C PRO A 491 2.97 -32.10 19.71
N ARG A 492 2.88 -32.74 20.89
CA ARG A 492 3.78 -33.83 21.31
C ARG A 492 3.69 -35.07 20.43
N ASP A 493 2.53 -35.29 19.81
CA ASP A 493 2.24 -36.46 18.96
C ASP A 493 2.51 -36.15 17.47
N ILE A 494 2.96 -34.93 17.16
CA ILE A 494 3.33 -34.51 15.81
C ILE A 494 4.83 -34.72 15.61
N ARG A 495 5.18 -35.51 14.59
CA ARG A 495 6.58 -35.83 14.28
C ARG A 495 7.39 -34.59 13.89
N TYR A 496 6.87 -33.79 12.97
CA TYR A 496 7.48 -32.53 12.51
C TYR A 496 6.48 -31.39 12.69
N ARG A 497 6.73 -30.54 13.70
CA ARG A 497 5.86 -29.39 13.99
C ARG A 497 6.19 -28.24 13.05
N PHE A 498 5.36 -28.06 12.03
CA PHE A 498 5.47 -26.97 11.08
C PHE A 498 4.52 -25.85 11.48
N GLN A 499 5.09 -24.69 11.83
CA GLN A 499 4.30 -23.50 12.16
C GLN A 499 3.53 -22.99 10.94
N TRP A 500 2.43 -22.26 11.16
CA TRP A 500 1.65 -21.54 10.16
C TRP A 500 2.50 -20.80 9.10
N ASN A 501 3.60 -20.16 9.51
CA ASN A 501 4.55 -19.42 8.67
C ASN A 501 5.91 -20.13 8.55
N ALA A 502 5.92 -21.46 8.46
CA ALA A 502 7.16 -22.24 8.35
C ALA A 502 8.05 -21.77 7.17
N PRO A 503 9.37 -21.55 7.39
CA PRO A 503 10.30 -21.05 6.37
C PRO A 503 10.40 -21.95 5.14
N ILE A 504 10.46 -21.36 3.94
CA ILE A 504 10.79 -22.05 2.68
C ILE A 504 11.86 -21.19 1.99
N ARG A 505 13.02 -21.77 1.69
CA ARG A 505 14.14 -21.05 1.06
C ARG A 505 14.77 -21.90 -0.03
N LEU A 506 15.08 -21.27 -1.15
CA LEU A 506 16.05 -21.82 -2.09
C LEU A 506 17.43 -21.27 -1.72
N SER A 507 18.46 -22.08 -1.89
CA SER A 507 19.82 -21.60 -1.70
C SER A 507 20.14 -20.49 -2.70
N PRO A 508 20.72 -19.35 -2.27
CA PRO A 508 21.22 -18.34 -3.20
C PRO A 508 22.44 -18.82 -4.01
N HIS A 509 23.08 -19.93 -3.59
CA HIS A 509 24.25 -20.51 -4.25
C HIS A 509 23.90 -21.65 -5.21
N ASP A 510 22.84 -22.40 -4.92
CA ASP A 510 22.37 -23.51 -5.73
C ASP A 510 20.84 -23.63 -5.69
N PRO A 511 20.11 -23.13 -6.70
CA PRO A 511 18.64 -23.16 -6.71
C PRO A 511 18.01 -24.56 -6.78
N ASP A 512 18.81 -25.63 -6.88
CA ASP A 512 18.31 -27.01 -6.73
C ASP A 512 18.25 -27.46 -5.26
N VAL A 513 18.85 -26.69 -4.34
CA VAL A 513 18.77 -26.90 -2.90
C VAL A 513 17.60 -26.12 -2.30
N LEU A 514 16.65 -26.84 -1.74
CA LEU A 514 15.47 -26.33 -1.06
C LEU A 514 15.54 -26.62 0.45
N TYR A 515 15.29 -25.61 1.27
CA TYR A 515 15.19 -25.72 2.72
C TYR A 515 13.77 -25.50 3.22
N HIS A 516 13.39 -26.24 4.25
CA HIS A 516 12.16 -26.07 5.02
C HIS A 516 12.45 -26.27 6.51
N ALA A 517 11.59 -25.77 7.41
CA ALA A 517 11.86 -25.86 8.85
C ALA A 517 10.62 -26.26 9.67
N SER A 518 10.80 -27.29 10.50
CA SER A 518 9.93 -27.63 11.63
C SER A 518 10.63 -27.23 12.93
N GLN A 519 10.62 -28.05 13.99
CA GLN A 519 11.65 -28.00 15.02
C GLN A 519 13.06 -28.40 14.51
N TYR A 520 13.15 -28.94 13.28
CA TYR A 520 14.38 -29.31 12.58
C TYR A 520 14.54 -28.54 11.26
N VAL A 521 15.77 -28.42 10.77
CA VAL A 521 16.06 -27.96 9.40
C VAL A 521 16.01 -29.16 8.46
N HIS A 522 15.18 -29.06 7.43
CA HIS A 522 15.00 -30.04 6.36
C HIS A 522 15.63 -29.51 5.08
N ARG A 523 16.38 -30.35 4.36
CA ARG A 523 17.00 -30.05 3.07
C ARG A 523 16.54 -31.04 2.01
N SER A 524 16.22 -30.53 0.82
CA SER A 524 15.99 -31.32 -0.38
C SER A 524 16.91 -30.85 -1.51
N THR A 525 17.39 -31.78 -2.33
CA THR A 525 18.20 -31.50 -3.53
C THR A 525 17.59 -32.10 -4.79
N ASP A 526 16.33 -32.54 -4.73
CA ASP A 526 15.61 -33.24 -5.80
C ASP A 526 14.19 -32.65 -6.01
N GLY A 527 14.05 -31.36 -5.68
CA GLY A 527 12.79 -30.62 -5.80
C GLY A 527 11.70 -31.12 -4.85
N GLY A 528 12.07 -31.57 -3.64
CA GLY A 528 11.16 -32.01 -2.58
C GLY A 528 10.71 -33.47 -2.70
N GLN A 529 11.38 -34.28 -3.52
CA GLN A 529 11.07 -35.72 -3.59
C GLN A 529 11.59 -36.47 -2.36
N THR A 530 12.72 -36.05 -1.83
CA THR A 530 13.27 -36.51 -0.55
C THR A 530 13.69 -35.31 0.32
N TRP A 531 13.63 -35.51 1.64
CA TRP A 531 14.01 -34.52 2.64
C TRP A 531 14.95 -35.15 3.66
N GLU A 532 16.11 -34.54 3.83
CA GLU A 532 17.12 -34.88 4.84
C GLU A 532 17.00 -33.93 6.02
N ILE A 533 17.02 -34.46 7.24
CA ILE A 533 17.16 -33.64 8.45
C ILE A 533 18.63 -33.33 8.66
N ILE A 534 18.99 -32.05 8.63
CA ILE A 534 20.37 -31.59 8.75
C ILE A 534 20.61 -30.78 10.02
N SER A 535 19.78 -30.97 11.05
CA SER A 535 19.96 -30.35 12.36
C SER A 535 19.46 -31.25 13.48
N PRO A 536 19.94 -31.08 14.73
CA PRO A 536 19.16 -31.50 15.88
C PRO A 536 17.89 -30.63 16.00
N ASP A 537 17.03 -30.93 16.98
CA ASP A 537 15.93 -30.01 17.31
C ASP A 537 16.54 -28.77 17.99
N LEU A 538 16.36 -27.62 17.33
CA LEU A 538 16.99 -26.32 17.62
C LEU A 538 16.13 -25.42 18.52
N THR A 539 15.15 -26.00 19.22
CA THR A 539 14.18 -25.29 20.08
C THR A 539 14.40 -25.63 21.56
N THR A 540 13.66 -24.99 22.46
CA THR A 540 13.73 -25.28 23.91
C THR A 540 13.21 -26.66 24.27
N LYS A 541 12.40 -27.29 23.40
CA LYS A 541 11.75 -28.60 23.62
C LYS A 541 10.86 -28.62 24.86
N ASN A 542 10.32 -27.47 25.24
CA ASN A 542 9.48 -27.39 26.43
C ASN A 542 8.14 -28.10 26.22
N ASP A 543 8.05 -29.34 26.69
CA ASP A 543 6.87 -30.21 26.58
C ASP A 543 5.62 -29.62 27.24
N ALA A 544 5.77 -28.64 28.14
CA ALA A 544 4.64 -27.93 28.75
C ALA A 544 3.78 -27.17 27.72
N TYR A 545 4.32 -26.88 26.54
CA TYR A 545 3.61 -26.21 25.44
C TYR A 545 3.03 -27.19 24.41
N HIS A 546 3.14 -28.50 24.63
CA HIS A 546 2.82 -29.53 23.63
C HIS A 546 1.59 -30.37 23.98
N ASP A 547 0.72 -29.87 24.86
CA ASP A 547 -0.65 -30.41 25.00
C ASP A 547 -1.57 -29.84 23.91
N ILE A 548 -2.76 -30.40 23.74
CA ILE A 548 -3.74 -29.89 22.76
C ILE A 548 -4.13 -28.43 23.09
N PRO A 549 -3.87 -27.47 22.19
CA PRO A 549 -4.20 -26.06 22.42
C PRO A 549 -5.70 -25.83 22.68
N GLY A 550 -6.02 -24.96 23.62
CA GLY A 550 -7.39 -24.66 24.03
C GLY A 550 -7.72 -24.98 25.48
N GLY A 551 -9.01 -24.92 25.81
CA GLY A 551 -9.54 -25.15 27.15
C GLY A 551 -10.70 -26.15 27.18
N PRO A 552 -11.36 -26.32 28.34
CA PRO A 552 -12.43 -27.31 28.51
C PRO A 552 -13.71 -27.01 27.69
N ILE A 553 -13.83 -25.82 27.11
CA ILE A 553 -14.95 -25.43 26.25
C ILE A 553 -14.64 -25.79 24.80
N GLN A 554 -13.53 -25.26 24.28
CA GLN A 554 -13.14 -25.45 22.90
C GLN A 554 -11.62 -25.53 22.74
N HIS A 555 -11.20 -26.35 21.77
CA HIS A 555 -9.84 -26.43 21.27
C HIS A 555 -9.67 -25.58 20.02
N ASP A 556 -8.49 -25.01 19.82
CA ASP A 556 -8.10 -24.31 18.61
C ASP A 556 -6.71 -24.78 18.20
N HIS A 557 -6.65 -25.81 17.36
CA HIS A 557 -5.39 -26.33 16.87
C HIS A 557 -5.46 -26.53 15.36
N THR A 558 -5.06 -25.47 14.67
CA THR A 558 -5.02 -25.39 13.19
C THR A 558 -3.60 -25.15 12.66
N GLY A 559 -2.62 -24.99 13.56
CA GLY A 559 -1.20 -24.82 13.23
C GLY A 559 -0.62 -23.45 13.61
N VAL A 560 -1.45 -22.46 13.95
CA VAL A 560 -0.99 -21.17 14.50
C VAL A 560 -0.41 -21.36 15.90
N GLU A 561 -0.98 -22.28 16.66
CA GLU A 561 -0.65 -22.61 18.05
C GLU A 561 0.53 -23.60 18.19
N LEU A 562 1.10 -24.05 17.06
CA LEU A 562 2.33 -24.85 17.10
C LEU A 562 3.48 -23.95 17.54
N TYR A 563 4.06 -24.30 18.69
CA TYR A 563 5.14 -23.57 19.35
C TYR A 563 6.36 -24.48 19.57
N THR A 564 7.51 -23.89 19.88
CA THR A 564 8.84 -24.54 19.86
C THR A 564 9.11 -25.12 18.46
N THR A 565 9.19 -24.21 17.49
CA THR A 565 9.49 -24.46 16.07
C THR A 565 10.53 -23.48 15.56
N ILE A 566 11.26 -23.83 14.51
CA ILE A 566 12.12 -22.89 13.79
C ILE A 566 11.21 -21.98 12.96
N PHE A 567 11.21 -20.70 13.30
CA PHE A 567 10.31 -19.69 12.72
C PHE A 567 11.01 -18.83 11.65
N ALA A 568 12.34 -18.71 11.72
CA ALA A 568 13.16 -18.05 10.73
C ALA A 568 14.36 -18.94 10.35
N LEU A 569 14.66 -19.02 9.05
CA LEU A 569 15.78 -19.77 8.50
C LEU A 569 16.33 -19.02 7.30
N GLU A 570 17.63 -18.71 7.31
CA GLU A 570 18.32 -18.03 6.21
C GLU A 570 19.67 -18.69 5.92
N GLU A 571 20.07 -18.67 4.65
CA GLU A 571 21.41 -19.05 4.20
C GLU A 571 22.24 -17.80 3.88
N SER A 572 23.50 -17.81 4.30
CA SER A 572 24.43 -16.71 4.08
C SER A 572 24.59 -16.41 2.59
N PRO A 573 24.46 -15.15 2.14
CA PRO A 573 24.75 -14.80 0.75
C PRO A 573 26.25 -14.92 0.41
N HIS A 574 27.12 -15.07 1.42
CA HIS A 574 28.58 -15.12 1.24
C HIS A 574 29.16 -16.53 1.21
N THR A 575 28.52 -17.50 1.86
CA THR A 575 29.11 -18.83 2.06
C THR A 575 28.05 -19.91 1.96
N PRO A 576 28.16 -20.83 0.98
CA PRO A 576 27.21 -21.94 0.84
C PRO A 576 27.25 -22.87 2.06
N GLY A 577 26.09 -23.28 2.53
CA GLY A 577 25.94 -24.15 3.71
C GLY A 577 26.18 -23.47 5.06
N GLU A 578 26.34 -22.15 5.10
CA GLU A 578 26.27 -21.37 6.33
C GLU A 578 24.81 -20.96 6.59
N LEU A 579 24.15 -21.61 7.55
CA LEU A 579 22.71 -21.43 7.84
C LEU A 579 22.50 -20.87 9.24
N TRP A 580 21.56 -19.93 9.34
CA TRP A 580 21.11 -19.33 10.59
C TRP A 580 19.66 -19.68 10.85
N ALA A 581 19.36 -20.23 12.02
CA ALA A 581 18.01 -20.63 12.42
C ALA A 581 17.59 -19.92 13.69
N GLY A 582 16.37 -19.36 13.69
CA GLY A 582 15.74 -18.69 14.83
C GLY A 582 14.40 -19.35 15.15
N SER A 583 14.15 -19.63 16.43
CA SER A 583 12.92 -20.27 16.88
C SER A 583 11.86 -19.29 17.38
N ASP A 584 10.61 -19.75 17.45
CA ASP A 584 9.51 -18.99 18.04
C ASP A 584 9.57 -18.89 19.58
N ASP A 585 10.44 -19.70 20.20
CA ASP A 585 10.73 -19.73 21.64
C ASP A 585 12.09 -19.11 22.05
N GLY A 586 12.74 -18.39 21.13
CA GLY A 586 13.81 -17.44 21.45
C GLY A 586 15.23 -17.96 21.31
N LEU A 587 15.44 -19.11 20.66
CA LEU A 587 16.78 -19.63 20.39
C LEU A 587 17.26 -19.26 18.99
N VAL A 588 18.55 -18.95 18.88
CA VAL A 588 19.27 -18.70 17.62
C VAL A 588 20.46 -19.64 17.53
N HIS A 589 20.60 -20.29 16.38
CA HIS A 589 21.66 -21.25 16.09
C HIS A 589 22.30 -20.98 14.72
N LEU A 590 23.59 -21.33 14.61
CA LEU A 590 24.39 -21.20 13.41
C LEU A 590 25.05 -22.53 13.06
N THR A 591 25.01 -22.91 11.79
CA THR A 591 25.91 -23.91 11.22
C THR A 591 26.78 -23.26 10.15
N ARG A 592 28.04 -23.67 10.05
CA ARG A 592 28.99 -23.22 9.02
C ARG A 592 29.57 -24.38 8.22
N ASP A 593 29.03 -25.58 8.41
CA ASP A 593 29.52 -26.82 7.84
C ASP A 593 28.39 -27.62 7.18
N ASN A 594 27.42 -26.90 6.60
CA ASN A 594 26.28 -27.43 5.87
C ASN A 594 25.39 -28.37 6.73
N GLY A 595 25.15 -27.97 7.98
CA GLY A 595 24.26 -28.64 8.92
C GLY A 595 24.89 -29.78 9.72
N ARG A 596 26.19 -30.04 9.60
CA ARG A 596 26.83 -31.13 10.37
C ARG A 596 26.93 -30.80 11.86
N THR A 597 27.24 -29.55 12.19
CA THR A 597 27.28 -29.03 13.55
C THR A 597 26.53 -27.71 13.67
N TRP A 598 25.82 -27.53 14.78
CA TRP A 598 25.03 -26.34 15.07
C TRP A 598 25.48 -25.74 16.41
N GLN A 599 25.89 -24.48 16.36
CA GLN A 599 26.34 -23.70 17.51
C GLN A 599 25.20 -22.81 18.01
N PRO A 600 24.88 -22.80 19.32
CA PRO A 600 23.97 -21.82 19.89
C PRO A 600 24.65 -20.45 19.94
N ILE A 601 23.97 -19.44 19.41
CA ILE A 601 24.46 -18.06 19.30
C ILE A 601 23.40 -17.05 19.76
N THR A 602 22.52 -17.48 20.68
CA THR A 602 21.41 -16.64 21.16
C THR A 602 21.93 -15.41 21.93
N PRO A 603 21.43 -14.19 21.66
CA PRO A 603 21.77 -13.01 22.45
C PRO A 603 21.48 -13.22 23.94
N ARG A 604 22.37 -12.79 24.83
CA ARG A 604 22.15 -12.92 26.28
C ARG A 604 20.96 -12.09 26.78
N GLN A 605 20.68 -10.99 26.09
CA GLN A 605 19.57 -10.08 26.36
C GLN A 605 18.27 -10.49 25.63
N MET A 606 18.25 -11.64 24.95
CA MET A 606 17.04 -12.17 24.32
C MET A 606 15.95 -12.34 25.38
N PRO A 607 14.75 -11.77 25.20
CA PRO A 607 13.65 -11.99 26.12
C PRO A 607 13.20 -13.46 26.07
N GLU A 608 12.97 -14.07 27.23
CA GLU A 608 12.55 -15.48 27.34
C GLU A 608 11.24 -15.72 26.56
N GLY A 609 11.25 -16.69 25.64
CA GLY A 609 10.10 -16.99 24.77
C GLY A 609 9.85 -15.96 23.66
N GLY A 610 10.79 -15.05 23.39
CA GLY A 610 10.71 -14.12 22.26
C GLY A 610 10.69 -14.84 20.92
N THR A 611 9.77 -14.50 20.03
CA THR A 611 9.72 -15.11 18.69
C THR A 611 10.71 -14.41 17.76
N VAL A 612 11.70 -15.15 17.25
CA VAL A 612 12.62 -14.65 16.21
C VAL A 612 11.86 -14.61 14.89
N ASN A 613 11.28 -13.45 14.56
CA ASN A 613 10.38 -13.32 13.41
C ASN A 613 11.15 -13.25 12.08
N THR A 614 12.30 -12.57 12.07
CA THR A 614 13.18 -12.47 10.90
C THR A 614 14.64 -12.48 11.29
N ILE A 615 15.47 -13.08 10.43
CA ILE A 615 16.92 -12.95 10.43
C ILE A 615 17.27 -12.22 9.13
N GLU A 616 18.08 -11.18 9.22
CA GLU A 616 18.65 -10.49 8.06
C GLU A 616 20.15 -10.72 8.07
N LEU A 617 20.65 -11.50 7.10
CA LEU A 617 22.08 -11.73 6.94
C LEU A 617 22.65 -10.64 6.04
N SER A 618 23.70 -9.97 6.50
CA SER A 618 24.24 -8.80 5.80
C SER A 618 24.71 -9.17 4.39
N PRO A 619 24.27 -8.47 3.33
CA PRO A 619 24.84 -8.62 1.99
C PRO A 619 26.26 -8.03 1.90
N HIS A 620 26.68 -7.22 2.87
CA HIS A 620 27.97 -6.51 2.84
C HIS A 620 29.09 -7.26 3.55
N ARG A 621 28.80 -7.87 4.70
CA ARG A 621 29.82 -8.46 5.57
C ARG A 621 29.45 -9.85 6.07
N PRO A 622 30.28 -10.88 5.84
CA PRO A 622 30.13 -12.18 6.48
C PRO A 622 30.07 -12.06 8.02
N GLY A 623 29.18 -12.81 8.66
CA GLY A 623 29.04 -12.84 10.13
C GLY A 623 28.28 -11.66 10.74
N LYS A 624 27.91 -10.66 9.93
CA LYS A 624 27.00 -9.57 10.33
C LYS A 624 25.55 -9.98 10.08
N ALA A 625 24.69 -9.78 11.08
CA ALA A 625 23.28 -10.10 10.98
C ALA A 625 22.43 -9.25 11.92
N TYR A 626 21.15 -9.11 11.58
CA TYR A 626 20.13 -8.47 12.39
C TYR A 626 18.99 -9.44 12.71
N LEU A 627 18.42 -9.31 13.90
CA LEU A 627 17.24 -10.05 14.33
C LEU A 627 16.11 -9.07 14.63
N ALA A 628 14.92 -9.34 14.12
CA ALA A 628 13.68 -8.75 14.63
C ALA A 628 12.98 -9.78 15.51
N VAL A 629 12.70 -9.41 16.76
CA VAL A 629 12.09 -10.29 17.76
C VAL A 629 10.86 -9.60 18.33
N TYR A 630 9.76 -10.33 18.48
CA TYR A 630 8.58 -9.83 19.18
C TYR A 630 8.17 -10.74 20.34
N ARG A 631 7.48 -10.14 21.31
CA ARG A 631 6.95 -10.84 22.48
C ARG A 631 5.55 -10.35 22.90
N TYR A 632 4.85 -9.63 22.01
CA TYR A 632 3.54 -9.04 22.30
C TYR A 632 2.50 -10.08 22.74
N ARG A 633 2.62 -11.33 22.26
CA ARG A 633 1.76 -12.47 22.64
C ARG A 633 1.92 -12.93 24.10
N GLU A 634 2.95 -12.44 24.79
CA GLU A 634 3.18 -12.60 26.23
C GLU A 634 2.98 -11.27 26.99
N ASN A 635 2.22 -10.33 26.39
CA ASN A 635 1.96 -9.00 26.96
C ASN A 635 3.22 -8.13 27.11
N ASP A 636 4.18 -8.26 26.18
CA ASP A 636 5.41 -7.45 26.12
C ASP A 636 5.54 -6.82 24.72
N PHE A 637 5.16 -5.55 24.61
CA PHE A 637 5.10 -4.80 23.34
C PHE A 637 6.41 -4.09 22.97
N ARG A 638 7.49 -4.33 23.72
CA ARG A 638 8.78 -3.66 23.46
C ARG A 638 9.33 -3.99 22.07
N PRO A 639 9.92 -3.01 21.38
CA PRO A 639 10.65 -3.26 20.14
C PRO A 639 11.97 -3.97 20.46
N TYR A 640 12.20 -5.15 19.89
CA TYR A 640 13.50 -5.84 20.03
C TYR A 640 14.15 -6.01 18.66
N VAL A 641 15.30 -5.34 18.51
CA VAL A 641 16.19 -5.52 17.37
C VAL A 641 17.58 -5.83 17.91
N PHE A 642 18.22 -6.88 17.39
CA PHE A 642 19.59 -7.25 17.75
C PHE A 642 20.50 -7.19 16.54
N ARG A 643 21.76 -6.82 16.74
CA ARG A 643 22.83 -6.87 15.73
C ARG A 643 24.01 -7.69 16.23
N THR A 644 24.58 -8.50 15.36
CA THR A 644 25.90 -9.13 15.51
C THR A 644 26.80 -8.70 14.36
N THR A 645 28.12 -8.71 14.58
CA THR A 645 29.14 -8.57 13.52
C THR A 645 30.17 -9.70 13.53
N ASP A 646 30.02 -10.69 14.42
CA ASP A 646 31.02 -11.71 14.71
C ASP A 646 30.44 -13.13 14.78
N TYR A 647 29.48 -13.43 13.89
CA TYR A 647 28.80 -14.73 13.82
C TYR A 647 27.99 -15.08 15.08
N GLY A 648 27.51 -14.05 15.80
CA GLY A 648 26.68 -14.20 16.99
C GLY A 648 27.47 -14.52 18.26
N ALA A 649 28.79 -14.32 18.27
CA ALA A 649 29.60 -14.42 19.48
C ALA A 649 29.28 -13.26 20.45
N SER A 650 28.92 -12.10 19.92
CA SER A 650 28.40 -10.96 20.68
C SER A 650 27.21 -10.28 19.98
N TRP A 651 26.37 -9.63 20.78
CA TRP A 651 25.15 -8.98 20.29
C TRP A 651 24.94 -7.61 20.93
N THR A 652 24.51 -6.67 20.11
CA THR A 652 24.06 -5.33 20.50
C THR A 652 22.55 -5.24 20.36
N VAL A 653 21.87 -4.68 21.37
CA VAL A 653 20.44 -4.33 21.27
C VAL A 653 20.37 -2.97 20.58
N LEU A 654 19.64 -2.89 19.48
CA LEU A 654 19.56 -1.69 18.62
C LEU A 654 18.34 -0.81 18.91
N THR A 655 17.44 -1.23 19.78
CA THR A 655 16.33 -0.37 20.21
C THR A 655 15.79 -0.85 21.55
N ASP A 656 15.43 0.10 22.39
CA ASP A 656 14.82 -0.10 23.71
C ASP A 656 13.52 0.71 23.87
N GLY A 657 13.03 1.31 22.78
CA GLY A 657 11.89 2.22 22.79
C GLY A 657 12.24 3.71 22.88
N THR A 658 13.53 4.08 22.98
CA THR A 658 13.95 5.47 23.21
C THR A 658 14.74 6.11 22.06
N ASN A 659 15.23 5.31 21.11
CA ASN A 659 16.08 5.77 20.01
C ASN A 659 15.31 5.98 18.67
N GLY A 660 14.01 6.25 18.76
CA GLY A 660 13.16 6.66 17.62
C GLY A 660 12.01 5.71 17.27
N ILE A 661 12.15 4.40 17.54
CA ILE A 661 11.02 3.47 17.56
C ILE A 661 10.40 3.52 18.96
N PRO A 662 9.09 3.83 19.10
CA PRO A 662 8.43 3.85 20.41
C PRO A 662 8.41 2.50 21.13
N ALA A 663 8.36 2.53 22.46
CA ALA A 663 8.43 1.34 23.32
C ALA A 663 7.24 0.38 23.18
N ASP A 664 6.15 0.79 22.55
CA ASP A 664 4.93 0.02 22.27
C ASP A 664 4.79 -0.36 20.79
N HIS A 665 5.75 0.03 19.94
CA HIS A 665 5.79 -0.29 18.51
C HIS A 665 6.67 -1.52 18.25
N PHE A 666 6.21 -2.70 18.69
CA PHE A 666 7.00 -3.93 18.49
C PHE A 666 7.39 -4.13 17.02
N VAL A 667 8.64 -4.54 16.80
CA VAL A 667 9.23 -4.68 15.46
C VAL A 667 8.91 -6.05 14.91
N ARG A 668 8.43 -6.09 13.66
CA ARG A 668 8.11 -7.32 12.93
C ARG A 668 9.26 -7.69 11.99
N VAL A 669 9.90 -6.73 11.33
CA VAL A 669 10.94 -7.00 10.33
C VAL A 669 11.99 -5.91 10.33
N VAL A 670 13.25 -6.29 10.10
CA VAL A 670 14.37 -5.39 9.80
C VAL A 670 15.09 -5.90 8.56
N ARG A 671 15.40 -5.00 7.61
CA ARG A 671 16.17 -5.30 6.40
C ARG A 671 17.35 -4.34 6.28
N GLU A 672 18.50 -4.87 5.89
CA GLU A 672 19.67 -4.08 5.51
C GLU A 672 19.60 -3.81 4.01
N ASP A 673 19.86 -2.57 3.64
CA ASP A 673 19.90 -2.17 2.24
C ASP A 673 21.13 -2.80 1.56
N PRO A 674 20.97 -3.54 0.44
CA PRO A 674 22.08 -4.20 -0.24
C PRO A 674 23.01 -3.24 -1.00
N ASP A 675 22.58 -1.99 -1.24
CA ASP A 675 23.33 -1.00 -2.01
C ASP A 675 24.01 0.03 -1.10
N ARG A 676 23.56 0.19 0.15
CA ARG A 676 24.20 1.04 1.17
C ARG A 676 24.33 0.34 2.53
N GLU A 677 25.56 0.00 2.91
CA GLU A 677 25.85 -0.53 4.25
C GLU A 677 25.42 0.47 5.34
N GLY A 678 24.75 -0.01 6.40
CA GLY A 678 24.27 0.79 7.52
C GLY A 678 22.94 1.49 7.30
N LEU A 679 22.37 1.44 6.09
CA LEU A 679 20.98 1.85 5.85
C LEU A 679 20.04 0.68 6.15
N LEU A 680 19.15 0.86 7.13
CA LEU A 680 18.20 -0.16 7.56
C LEU A 680 16.76 0.33 7.45
N TYR A 681 15.86 -0.59 7.16
CA TYR A 681 14.41 -0.36 7.18
C TYR A 681 13.77 -1.29 8.21
N ALA A 682 12.87 -0.75 9.04
CA ALA A 682 12.12 -1.53 10.02
C ALA A 682 10.61 -1.38 9.81
N GLY A 683 9.92 -2.51 9.78
CA GLY A 683 8.47 -2.59 9.81
C GLY A 683 7.97 -2.96 11.20
N THR A 684 6.99 -2.20 11.71
CA THR A 684 6.40 -2.39 13.05
C THR A 684 4.91 -2.68 12.95
N GLU A 685 4.25 -2.86 14.10
CA GLU A 685 2.79 -2.94 14.20
C GLU A 685 2.05 -1.70 13.67
N PHE A 686 2.66 -0.51 13.80
CA PHE A 686 1.98 0.76 13.55
C PHE A 686 2.60 1.60 12.44
N GLY A 687 3.64 1.09 11.77
CA GLY A 687 4.27 1.83 10.67
C GLY A 687 5.71 1.47 10.33
N MET A 688 6.30 2.33 9.50
CA MET A 688 7.65 2.19 8.93
C MET A 688 8.68 3.11 9.59
N TYR A 689 9.91 2.61 9.74
CA TYR A 689 11.07 3.35 10.25
C TYR A 689 12.32 3.12 9.38
N VAL A 690 13.23 4.09 9.41
CA VAL A 690 14.52 4.04 8.71
C VAL A 690 15.66 4.41 9.67
N SER A 691 16.82 3.79 9.49
CA SER A 691 18.06 4.10 10.19
C SER A 691 19.18 4.31 9.17
N PHE A 692 19.99 5.36 9.34
CA PHE A 692 21.13 5.67 8.46
C PHE A 692 22.49 5.38 9.09
N ASP A 693 22.50 4.87 10.32
CA ASP A 693 23.69 4.62 11.15
C ASP A 693 23.69 3.21 11.75
N ASP A 694 23.30 2.20 10.95
CA ASP A 694 23.42 0.79 11.32
C ASP A 694 22.53 0.35 12.51
N GLY A 695 21.45 1.10 12.76
CA GLY A 695 20.43 0.82 13.76
C GLY A 695 20.64 1.53 15.09
N GLU A 696 21.65 2.40 15.20
CA GLU A 696 21.93 3.16 16.42
C GLU A 696 20.80 4.19 16.67
N THR A 697 20.28 4.84 15.61
CA THR A 697 19.09 5.70 15.68
C THR A 697 18.08 5.43 14.57
N TRP A 698 16.79 5.54 14.92
CA TRP A 698 15.67 5.32 14.02
C TRP A 698 14.83 6.57 13.84
N GLN A 699 14.22 6.70 12.67
CA GLN A 699 13.35 7.83 12.31
C GLN A 699 12.08 7.33 11.63
N PRO A 700 10.92 7.97 11.86
CA PRO A 700 9.69 7.63 11.14
C PRO A 700 9.88 7.74 9.62
N PHE A 701 9.41 6.73 8.90
CA PHE A 701 9.49 6.62 7.44
C PHE A 701 8.13 6.26 6.82
N GLN A 702 7.06 6.81 7.41
CA GLN A 702 5.67 6.51 7.07
C GLN A 702 5.28 7.04 5.68
N GLN A 703 5.69 8.26 5.32
CA GLN A 703 5.27 8.95 4.09
C GLN A 703 3.74 8.90 3.89
N ASN A 704 3.27 8.48 2.72
CA ASN A 704 1.86 8.26 2.40
C ASN A 704 1.37 6.82 2.67
N LEU A 705 2.20 5.95 3.27
CA LEU A 705 1.75 4.61 3.63
C LEU A 705 0.70 4.73 4.75
N PRO A 706 -0.42 3.97 4.71
CA PRO A 706 -1.39 3.94 5.79
C PRO A 706 -0.81 3.34 7.07
N HIS A 707 -1.33 3.73 8.24
CA HIS A 707 -0.96 3.08 9.52
C HIS A 707 -1.56 1.68 9.58
N THR A 708 -0.72 0.67 9.36
CA THR A 708 -1.08 -0.76 9.30
C THR A 708 0.12 -1.61 9.73
N PRO A 709 -0.07 -2.84 10.21
CA PRO A 709 1.05 -3.73 10.50
C PRO A 709 1.88 -4.00 9.25
N ILE A 710 3.19 -3.77 9.37
CA ILE A 710 4.17 -4.08 8.32
C ILE A 710 4.77 -5.44 8.63
N THR A 711 4.42 -6.46 7.86
CA THR A 711 4.73 -7.86 8.18
C THR A 711 6.06 -8.33 7.61
N ASP A 712 6.45 -7.78 6.45
CA ASP A 712 7.70 -8.13 5.78
C ASP A 712 8.12 -7.06 4.77
N LEU A 713 9.41 -7.04 4.43
CA LEU A 713 10.04 -6.07 3.55
C LEU A 713 11.03 -6.77 2.61
N LYS A 714 11.16 -6.27 1.38
CA LYS A 714 12.19 -6.70 0.42
C LYS A 714 12.77 -5.50 -0.32
N VAL A 715 14.07 -5.26 -0.18
CA VAL A 715 14.80 -4.34 -1.04
C VAL A 715 15.22 -5.10 -2.30
N TYR A 716 14.87 -4.56 -3.47
CA TYR A 716 15.17 -5.20 -4.74
C TYR A 716 15.30 -4.18 -5.87
N ARG A 717 16.44 -4.19 -6.57
CA ARG A 717 16.73 -3.31 -7.72
C ARG A 717 16.48 -1.81 -7.42
N GLY A 718 16.86 -1.36 -6.22
CA GLY A 718 16.67 0.02 -5.77
C GLY A 718 15.22 0.38 -5.40
N ASP A 719 14.30 -0.59 -5.31
CA ASP A 719 12.95 -0.38 -4.79
C ASP A 719 12.80 -1.00 -3.39
N LEU A 720 11.92 -0.45 -2.57
CA LEU A 720 11.47 -1.07 -1.31
C LEU A 720 10.06 -1.62 -1.48
N VAL A 721 9.94 -2.96 -1.49
CA VAL A 721 8.66 -3.68 -1.52
C VAL A 721 8.18 -3.95 -0.10
N VAL A 722 6.92 -3.61 0.17
CA VAL A 722 6.30 -3.67 1.49
C VAL A 722 5.10 -4.62 1.48
N ALA A 723 5.11 -5.63 2.36
CA ALA A 723 3.92 -6.38 2.71
C ALA A 723 3.25 -5.78 3.93
N THR A 724 1.94 -5.62 3.83
CA THR A 724 1.10 -5.15 4.93
C THR A 724 0.11 -6.24 5.33
N GLN A 725 -0.36 -6.18 6.57
CA GLN A 725 -1.50 -6.98 7.02
C GLN A 725 -2.78 -6.16 6.92
N GLY A 726 -3.33 -6.01 5.71
CA GLY A 726 -4.64 -5.39 5.51
C GLY A 726 -4.67 -4.17 4.58
N ARG A 727 -3.56 -3.82 3.92
CA ARG A 727 -3.50 -2.78 2.88
C ARG A 727 -2.79 -3.23 1.61
N SER A 728 -2.75 -4.55 1.35
CA SER A 728 -2.09 -5.15 0.18
C SER A 728 -0.58 -4.83 0.07
N PHE A 729 0.03 -5.01 -1.11
CA PHE A 729 1.45 -4.68 -1.33
C PHE A 729 1.66 -3.22 -1.75
N TRP A 730 2.77 -2.66 -1.31
CA TRP A 730 3.23 -1.33 -1.71
C TRP A 730 4.67 -1.36 -2.21
N ILE A 731 5.03 -0.40 -3.05
CA ILE A 731 6.41 -0.18 -3.49
C ILE A 731 6.76 1.29 -3.29
N LEU A 732 7.88 1.58 -2.64
CA LEU A 732 8.56 2.87 -2.78
C LEU A 732 9.56 2.73 -3.93
N ASP A 733 9.26 3.42 -5.02
CA ASP A 733 10.13 3.39 -6.19
C ASP A 733 11.36 4.27 -5.95
N ASP A 734 12.53 3.73 -6.25
CA ASP A 734 13.80 4.45 -6.30
C ASP A 734 14.33 5.00 -4.96
N LEU A 735 15.10 4.16 -4.28
CA LEU A 735 15.85 4.46 -3.04
C LEU A 735 17.12 5.28 -3.27
N SER A 736 17.48 5.62 -4.51
CA SER A 736 18.74 6.31 -4.83
C SER A 736 18.99 7.58 -4.01
N PRO A 737 18.00 8.41 -3.65
CA PRO A 737 18.21 9.54 -2.75
C PRO A 737 18.69 9.12 -1.36
N LEU A 738 18.12 8.05 -0.79
CA LEU A 738 18.52 7.53 0.51
C LEU A 738 19.92 6.91 0.46
N HIS A 739 20.31 6.30 -0.66
CA HIS A 739 21.67 5.77 -0.84
C HIS A 739 22.73 6.88 -0.85
N GLN A 740 22.39 8.06 -1.39
CA GLN A 740 23.31 9.18 -1.54
C GLN A 740 23.31 10.16 -0.37
N LEU A 741 22.26 10.15 0.46
CA LEU A 741 22.04 11.17 1.49
C LEU A 741 23.18 11.25 2.52
N THR A 742 23.72 12.47 2.69
CA THR A 742 24.75 12.82 3.67
C THR A 742 24.46 14.18 4.33
N PRO A 743 25.01 14.47 5.52
CA PRO A 743 24.85 15.79 6.15
C PRO A 743 25.33 16.96 5.27
N ALA A 744 26.38 16.72 4.46
CA ALA A 744 26.92 17.73 3.55
C ALA A 744 25.93 18.10 2.43
N ILE A 745 25.17 17.14 1.91
CA ILE A 745 24.12 17.40 0.91
C ILE A 745 23.04 18.32 1.48
N LEU A 746 22.61 18.09 2.73
CA LEU A 746 21.56 18.91 3.34
C LEU A 746 22.00 20.35 3.64
N GLN A 747 23.31 20.54 3.88
CA GLN A 747 23.90 21.86 4.14
C GLN A 747 24.21 22.65 2.86
N ALA A 748 24.38 21.95 1.72
CA ALA A 748 24.59 22.56 0.42
C ALA A 748 23.34 23.36 0.01
N GLU A 749 23.56 24.48 -0.69
CA GLU A 749 22.49 25.33 -1.21
C GLU A 749 21.52 24.54 -2.10
N ALA A 750 22.07 23.73 -3.00
CA ALA A 750 21.33 22.82 -3.85
C ALA A 750 22.13 21.54 -4.15
N HIS A 751 21.42 20.43 -4.40
CA HIS A 751 22.03 19.17 -4.81
C HIS A 751 21.17 18.42 -5.83
N LEU A 752 21.80 17.99 -6.93
CA LEU A 752 21.24 17.07 -7.92
C LEU A 752 21.75 15.66 -7.63
N PHE A 753 20.81 14.78 -7.24
CA PHE A 753 21.12 13.38 -7.00
C PHE A 753 21.38 12.65 -8.32
N ALA A 754 22.31 11.70 -8.30
CA ALA A 754 22.53 10.81 -9.44
C ALA A 754 21.25 9.97 -9.66
N PRO A 755 20.62 10.04 -10.85
CA PRO A 755 19.41 9.28 -11.14
C PRO A 755 19.74 7.83 -11.49
N ARG A 756 18.82 6.91 -11.17
CA ARG A 756 18.90 5.53 -11.65
C ARG A 756 18.60 5.44 -13.16
N PRO A 757 18.94 4.33 -13.83
CA PRO A 757 18.55 4.11 -15.23
C PRO A 757 17.03 4.19 -15.44
N ALA A 758 16.62 4.89 -16.49
CA ALA A 758 15.23 4.98 -16.92
C ALA A 758 14.97 4.03 -18.11
N TYR A 759 13.78 3.45 -18.18
CA TYR A 759 13.41 2.52 -19.25
C TYR A 759 12.35 3.13 -20.17
N ARG A 760 12.65 3.13 -21.47
CA ARG A 760 11.65 3.31 -22.52
C ARG A 760 10.84 2.02 -22.65
N THR A 761 9.56 2.09 -22.32
CA THR A 761 8.67 0.92 -22.27
C THR A 761 7.25 1.28 -22.73
N GLN A 762 6.50 0.25 -23.14
CA GLN A 762 5.08 0.30 -23.49
C GLN A 762 4.18 -0.23 -22.37
N LEU A 763 4.73 -0.47 -21.18
CA LEU A 763 3.91 -0.78 -20.01
C LEU A 763 2.96 0.40 -19.71
N GLY A 764 1.73 0.07 -19.34
CA GLY A 764 0.67 1.06 -19.15
C GLY A 764 -0.23 0.72 -17.97
N SER A 765 -0.97 1.72 -17.52
CA SER A 765 -1.97 1.56 -16.45
C SER A 765 -3.28 0.95 -16.98
N PHE A 766 -4.15 0.53 -16.07
CA PHE A 766 -5.50 0.06 -16.37
C PHE A 766 -6.47 1.23 -16.55
N ARG A 767 -7.56 1.04 -17.29
CA ARG A 767 -8.64 2.04 -17.45
C ARG A 767 -9.74 1.93 -16.37
N ALA A 768 -9.47 1.27 -15.24
CA ALA A 768 -10.45 0.93 -14.20
C ALA A 768 -10.29 1.78 -12.93
N GLY A 769 -11.39 1.99 -12.19
CA GLY A 769 -11.41 2.84 -10.98
C GLY A 769 -10.75 2.23 -9.73
N ALA A 770 -10.71 0.89 -9.63
CA ALA A 770 -9.97 0.16 -8.59
C ALA A 770 -8.81 -0.57 -9.26
N ALA A 771 -7.63 0.05 -9.32
CA ALA A 771 -6.51 -0.48 -10.06
C ALA A 771 -5.16 -0.17 -9.39
N PRO A 772 -4.17 -1.10 -9.49
CA PRO A 772 -2.80 -0.84 -9.08
C PRO A 772 -2.24 0.46 -9.66
N GLU A 773 -1.51 1.19 -8.84
CA GLU A 773 -0.82 2.40 -9.23
C GLU A 773 0.43 2.05 -10.05
N ALA A 774 0.55 2.66 -11.24
CA ALA A 774 1.73 2.54 -12.07
C ALA A 774 2.85 3.45 -11.54
N PRO A 775 4.13 3.03 -11.63
CA PRO A 775 5.23 3.95 -11.37
C PRO A 775 5.20 5.09 -12.40
N PRO A 776 5.80 6.27 -12.09
CA PRO A 776 5.89 7.35 -13.06
C PRO A 776 6.61 6.89 -14.33
N LYS A 777 6.11 7.34 -15.48
CA LYS A 777 6.78 7.08 -16.76
C LYS A 777 8.13 7.81 -16.79
N GLY A 778 9.16 7.10 -17.27
CA GLY A 778 10.47 7.67 -17.60
C GLY A 778 11.44 7.75 -16.43
N ALA A 779 12.25 8.81 -16.40
CA ALA A 779 13.28 9.06 -15.40
C ALA A 779 12.69 9.81 -14.21
N ILE A 780 12.83 9.26 -12.99
CA ILE A 780 12.53 9.97 -11.75
C ILE A 780 13.78 10.77 -11.38
N LEU A 781 13.61 12.07 -11.14
CA LEU A 781 14.70 13.00 -10.85
C LEU A 781 14.47 13.62 -9.47
N TYR A 782 15.58 13.83 -8.76
CA TYR A 782 15.58 14.32 -7.39
C TYR A 782 16.53 15.52 -7.24
N VAL A 783 16.01 16.58 -6.63
CA VAL A 783 16.78 17.79 -6.30
C VAL A 783 16.54 18.16 -4.84
N HIS A 784 17.59 18.33 -4.05
CA HIS A 784 17.48 18.93 -2.72
C HIS A 784 17.79 20.43 -2.80
N LEU A 785 16.98 21.24 -2.13
CA LEU A 785 17.21 22.67 -1.96
C LEU A 785 17.23 22.99 -0.46
N ARG A 786 18.23 23.72 0.03
CA ARG A 786 18.28 24.08 1.46
C ARG A 786 17.10 24.95 1.87
N GLU A 787 16.72 25.88 0.98
CA GLU A 787 15.70 26.88 1.21
C GLU A 787 14.72 26.91 0.02
N GLN A 788 13.56 27.52 0.24
CA GLN A 788 12.57 27.74 -0.81
C GLN A 788 13.17 28.69 -1.87
N PRO A 789 13.27 28.29 -3.15
CA PRO A 789 13.92 29.14 -4.15
C PRO A 789 13.06 30.36 -4.49
N THR A 790 13.64 31.55 -4.39
CA THR A 790 13.04 32.81 -4.88
C THR A 790 13.54 33.18 -6.28
N GLU A 791 14.69 32.65 -6.67
CA GLU A 791 15.28 32.81 -7.99
C GLU A 791 14.83 31.71 -8.96
N ARG A 792 15.25 31.84 -10.22
CA ARG A 792 15.01 30.84 -11.25
C ARG A 792 15.93 29.64 -11.04
N VAL A 793 15.32 28.47 -10.93
CA VAL A 793 15.98 27.16 -10.86
C VAL A 793 15.63 26.40 -12.12
N THR A 794 16.63 25.87 -12.82
CA THR A 794 16.42 25.06 -14.02
C THR A 794 17.04 23.67 -13.88
N VAL A 795 16.34 22.68 -14.43
CA VAL A 795 16.88 21.33 -14.68
C VAL A 795 16.80 21.07 -16.17
N GLU A 796 17.95 21.09 -16.83
CA GLU A 796 18.09 20.83 -18.26
C GLU A 796 18.52 19.38 -18.49
N ILE A 797 17.88 18.71 -19.42
CA ILE A 797 18.26 17.37 -19.87
C ILE A 797 18.86 17.50 -21.26
N ARG A 798 20.09 17.02 -21.42
CA ARG A 798 20.82 17.04 -22.69
C ARG A 798 21.01 15.64 -23.23
N ASP A 799 20.81 15.50 -24.52
CA ASP A 799 20.99 14.26 -25.24
C ASP A 799 22.48 13.90 -25.44
N PRO A 800 22.78 12.69 -25.95
CA PRO A 800 24.17 12.28 -26.19
C PRO A 800 24.94 13.18 -27.18
N ALA A 801 24.24 13.98 -28.00
CA ALA A 801 24.83 14.95 -28.92
C ALA A 801 24.98 16.35 -28.30
N GLY A 802 24.60 16.53 -27.02
CA GLY A 802 24.65 17.79 -26.29
C GLY A 802 23.48 18.75 -26.56
N ARG A 803 22.45 18.30 -27.29
CA ARG A 803 21.24 19.08 -27.57
C ARG A 803 20.27 18.99 -26.40
N THR A 804 19.54 20.06 -26.13
CA THR A 804 18.52 20.08 -25.08
C THR A 804 17.35 19.17 -25.47
N ALA A 805 17.05 18.19 -24.63
CA ALA A 805 15.91 17.29 -24.75
C ALA A 805 14.69 17.82 -24.00
N ALA A 806 14.88 18.34 -22.78
CA ALA A 806 13.83 18.97 -21.98
C ALA A 806 14.44 19.97 -21.00
N VAL A 807 13.67 21.00 -20.66
CA VAL A 807 14.01 21.96 -19.60
C VAL A 807 12.85 22.04 -18.63
N PHE A 808 13.16 21.99 -17.36
CA PHE A 808 12.22 22.15 -16.27
C PHE A 808 12.59 23.40 -15.46
N SER A 809 11.62 24.23 -15.09
CA SER A 809 11.87 25.52 -14.43
C SER A 809 10.76 25.90 -13.44
N ASN A 810 11.13 26.46 -12.28
CA ASN A 810 10.14 27.05 -11.36
C ASN A 810 9.60 28.41 -11.84
N GLN A 811 10.29 29.05 -12.79
CA GLN A 811 9.91 30.30 -13.43
C GLN A 811 10.11 30.11 -14.94
N PRO A 812 9.23 29.35 -15.61
CA PRO A 812 9.36 29.11 -17.05
C PRO A 812 9.36 30.43 -17.82
N ALA A 813 10.19 30.55 -18.85
CA ALA A 813 10.16 31.74 -19.70
C ALA A 813 8.81 31.83 -20.44
N GLU A 814 8.30 33.06 -20.62
CA GLU A 814 7.14 33.30 -21.49
C GLU A 814 7.44 32.77 -22.91
N ASP A 815 6.45 32.15 -23.54
CA ASP A 815 6.53 31.56 -24.88
C ASP A 815 7.69 30.55 -25.05
N SER A 816 7.93 29.69 -24.05
CA SER A 816 8.95 28.63 -24.11
C SER A 816 8.37 27.24 -23.81
N ASP A 817 9.05 26.19 -24.28
CA ASP A 817 8.74 24.77 -24.00
C ASP A 817 9.17 24.30 -22.59
N GLU A 818 9.52 25.24 -21.70
CA GLU A 818 9.95 24.89 -20.35
C GLU A 818 8.80 24.33 -19.53
N ARG A 819 9.02 23.16 -18.93
CA ARG A 819 8.05 22.47 -18.09
C ARG A 819 8.10 23.06 -16.69
N LYS A 820 6.95 23.50 -16.17
CA LYS A 820 6.87 24.09 -14.83
C LYS A 820 7.29 23.08 -13.74
N LEU A 821 8.13 23.52 -12.81
CA LEU A 821 8.45 22.82 -11.56
C LEU A 821 7.85 23.55 -10.37
N GLU A 822 7.26 22.79 -9.47
CA GLU A 822 6.94 23.26 -8.13
C GLU A 822 8.03 22.77 -7.18
N LEU A 823 8.88 23.71 -6.74
CA LEU A 823 10.00 23.42 -5.87
C LEU A 823 9.71 23.92 -4.46
N LYS A 824 10.16 23.18 -3.46
CA LYS A 824 10.10 23.49 -2.03
C LYS A 824 11.48 23.34 -1.39
N ALA A 825 11.64 23.89 -0.19
CA ALA A 825 12.79 23.53 0.65
C ALA A 825 12.76 22.02 0.97
N GLY A 826 13.92 21.38 1.01
CA GLY A 826 14.09 19.93 1.17
C GLY A 826 14.21 19.19 -0.17
N LEU A 827 13.94 17.89 -0.13
CA LEU A 827 13.93 17.01 -1.30
C LEU A 827 12.72 17.31 -2.19
N ASN A 828 12.96 17.41 -3.49
CA ASN A 828 11.96 17.57 -4.53
C ASN A 828 12.06 16.40 -5.49
N ARG A 829 10.92 15.90 -5.94
CA ARG A 829 10.79 14.77 -6.85
C ARG A 829 9.92 15.17 -8.04
N PHE A 830 10.39 14.92 -9.25
CA PHE A 830 9.64 15.10 -10.49
C PHE A 830 10.10 14.08 -11.53
N ASN A 831 9.40 13.95 -12.66
CA ASN A 831 9.74 12.97 -13.68
C ASN A 831 9.94 13.61 -15.06
N TRP A 832 10.95 13.12 -15.77
CA TRP A 832 11.04 13.27 -17.21
C TRP A 832 10.50 12.00 -17.86
N ASP A 833 9.34 12.12 -18.50
CA ASP A 833 8.61 11.06 -19.21
C ASP A 833 9.31 10.54 -20.48
N LEU A 834 10.59 10.91 -20.67
CA LEU A 834 11.44 10.59 -21.82
C LEU A 834 10.90 11.16 -23.13
N THR A 835 10.26 12.33 -23.10
CA THR A 835 9.80 13.02 -24.31
C THR A 835 10.56 14.32 -24.52
N TYR A 836 10.78 14.69 -25.78
CA TYR A 836 11.32 16.00 -26.17
C TYR A 836 10.23 17.08 -26.12
N ALA A 837 10.51 18.30 -26.61
CA ALA A 837 9.49 19.33 -26.80
C ALA A 837 8.36 18.85 -27.75
N PRO A 838 7.10 19.23 -27.49
CA PRO A 838 5.98 18.95 -28.38
C PRO A 838 6.06 19.75 -29.69
N PRO A 839 5.21 19.46 -30.68
CA PRO A 839 5.05 20.30 -31.86
C PRO A 839 4.49 21.70 -31.51
N ASP A 840 4.94 22.71 -32.25
CA ASP A 840 4.44 24.08 -32.17
C ASP A 840 3.17 24.20 -33.02
N LEU A 841 2.01 24.08 -32.38
CA LEU A 841 0.72 24.13 -33.06
C LEU A 841 0.08 25.51 -32.88
N VAL A 842 -0.44 26.07 -33.97
CA VAL A 842 -1.24 27.31 -33.90
C VAL A 842 -2.41 27.15 -32.93
N GLU A 843 -2.72 28.21 -32.18
CA GLU A 843 -3.81 28.18 -31.20
C GLU A 843 -5.14 27.71 -31.84
N GLY A 844 -5.80 26.79 -31.15
CA GLY A 844 -7.08 26.21 -31.58
C GLY A 844 -6.98 25.17 -32.71
N ALA A 845 -5.78 24.74 -33.11
CA ALA A 845 -5.64 23.63 -34.06
C ALA A 845 -6.26 22.35 -33.50
N ILE A 846 -7.09 21.69 -34.32
CA ILE A 846 -7.75 20.42 -33.99
C ILE A 846 -7.19 19.38 -34.94
N MET A 847 -6.57 18.35 -34.36
CA MET A 847 -5.93 17.28 -35.13
C MET A 847 -6.71 15.97 -35.04
N SER A 848 -6.70 15.20 -36.13
CA SER A 848 -7.37 13.92 -36.24
C SER A 848 -6.40 12.77 -36.03
N LEU A 849 -6.70 11.90 -35.06
CA LEU A 849 -5.88 10.71 -34.77
C LEU A 849 -4.38 11.04 -34.56
N ALA A 850 -4.08 12.26 -34.11
CA ALA A 850 -2.73 12.74 -33.91
C ALA A 850 -2.37 12.83 -32.42
N TYR A 851 -1.12 12.53 -32.13
CA TYR A 851 -0.46 12.80 -30.86
C TYR A 851 0.31 14.10 -30.95
N THR A 852 0.03 14.99 -30.02
CA THR A 852 0.59 16.35 -29.96
C THR A 852 1.61 16.52 -28.84
N GLY A 853 2.10 15.42 -28.25
CA GLY A 853 3.23 15.45 -27.33
C GLY A 853 4.57 15.26 -28.04
N GLY A 854 5.69 15.43 -27.32
CA GLY A 854 7.02 15.40 -27.92
C GLY A 854 7.56 14.01 -28.30
N PRO A 855 8.59 13.95 -29.16
CA PRO A 855 9.21 12.70 -29.60
C PRO A 855 9.78 11.88 -28.43
N SER A 856 9.64 10.56 -28.49
CA SER A 856 10.20 9.67 -27.47
C SER A 856 11.73 9.59 -27.58
N ALA A 857 12.43 9.74 -26.46
CA ALA A 857 13.88 9.68 -26.39
C ALA A 857 14.41 8.29 -26.78
N PRO A 858 15.45 8.19 -27.63
CA PRO A 858 16.13 6.94 -27.91
C PRO A 858 17.00 6.48 -26.72
N PRO A 859 17.38 5.18 -26.65
CA PRO A 859 18.37 4.72 -25.68
C PRO A 859 19.70 5.48 -25.82
N GLY A 860 20.33 5.82 -24.70
CA GLY A 860 21.57 6.59 -24.67
C GLY A 860 21.95 7.10 -23.29
N THR A 861 23.11 7.75 -23.19
CA THR A 861 23.55 8.45 -21.97
C THR A 861 23.27 9.94 -22.12
N TYR A 862 22.29 10.41 -21.37
CA TYR A 862 21.87 11.80 -21.27
C TYR A 862 22.62 12.48 -20.12
N THR A 863 22.61 13.81 -20.10
CA THR A 863 23.12 14.62 -18.98
C THR A 863 21.98 15.41 -18.36
N VAL A 864 21.79 15.30 -17.04
CA VAL A 864 20.87 16.13 -16.27
C VAL A 864 21.69 17.24 -15.63
N ARG A 865 21.34 18.49 -15.89
CA ARG A 865 22.04 19.68 -15.42
C ARG A 865 21.12 20.54 -14.57
N LEU A 866 21.42 20.66 -13.28
CA LEU A 866 20.77 21.59 -12.35
C LEU A 866 21.49 22.93 -12.36
N THR A 867 20.74 24.03 -12.40
CA THR A 867 21.25 25.40 -12.21
C THR A 867 20.40 26.13 -11.17
N VAL A 868 21.04 26.62 -10.11
CA VAL A 868 20.44 27.42 -9.01
C VAL A 868 21.38 28.58 -8.72
N GLY A 869 21.04 29.79 -9.13
CA GLY A 869 21.95 30.94 -9.03
C GLY A 869 23.29 30.65 -9.72
N ASP A 870 24.39 30.68 -8.96
CA ASP A 870 25.74 30.34 -9.42
C ASP A 870 26.08 28.83 -9.32
N VAL A 871 25.22 28.03 -8.66
CA VAL A 871 25.42 26.59 -8.47
C VAL A 871 24.98 25.84 -9.73
N VAL A 872 25.94 25.15 -10.36
CA VAL A 872 25.68 24.25 -11.49
C VAL A 872 26.16 22.84 -11.14
N GLN A 873 25.29 21.84 -11.30
CA GLN A 873 25.63 20.42 -11.11
C GLN A 873 25.15 19.60 -12.28
N GLU A 874 25.91 18.58 -12.67
CA GLU A 874 25.56 17.65 -13.73
C GLU A 874 25.63 16.21 -13.24
N GLN A 875 24.69 15.38 -13.69
CA GLN A 875 24.65 13.94 -13.44
C GLN A 875 24.35 13.19 -14.75
N PRO A 876 24.99 12.03 -14.99
CA PRO A 876 24.62 11.18 -16.13
C PRO A 876 23.26 10.51 -15.88
N LEU A 877 22.46 10.38 -16.93
CA LEU A 877 21.20 9.62 -16.93
C LEU A 877 21.25 8.59 -18.05
N VAL A 878 21.17 7.31 -17.70
CA VAL A 878 21.08 6.22 -18.68
C VAL A 878 19.61 6.01 -19.04
N VAL A 879 19.28 6.16 -20.32
CA VAL A 879 18.01 5.74 -20.91
C VAL A 879 18.23 4.41 -21.61
N ALA A 880 17.58 3.35 -21.14
CA ALA A 880 17.63 2.01 -21.72
C ALA A 880 16.29 1.66 -22.38
N LYS A 881 16.30 0.74 -23.35
CA LYS A 881 15.05 0.13 -23.82
C LYS A 881 14.55 -0.92 -22.84
N ASP A 882 13.26 -1.23 -22.90
CA ASP A 882 12.69 -2.36 -22.20
C ASP A 882 13.49 -3.65 -22.52
N PRO A 883 14.04 -4.35 -21.51
CA PRO A 883 14.87 -5.54 -21.73
C PRO A 883 14.11 -6.72 -22.35
N ARG A 884 12.77 -6.66 -22.45
CA ARG A 884 11.96 -7.64 -23.17
C ARG A 884 11.95 -7.43 -24.68
N TRP A 885 12.38 -6.26 -25.16
CA TRP A 885 12.34 -5.93 -26.59
C TRP A 885 13.57 -6.46 -27.33
N ASP A 886 13.33 -7.27 -28.36
CA ASP A 886 14.34 -7.69 -29.33
C ASP A 886 14.43 -6.67 -30.50
N VAL A 887 14.70 -5.41 -30.15
CA VAL A 887 14.82 -4.29 -31.11
C VAL A 887 16.19 -3.64 -30.95
N PRO A 888 17.01 -3.49 -32.01
CA PRO A 888 18.29 -2.80 -31.93
C PRO A 888 18.15 -1.32 -31.54
N ASP A 889 19.08 -0.79 -30.73
CA ASP A 889 19.04 0.62 -30.33
C ASP A 889 19.14 1.57 -31.54
N ALA A 890 19.86 1.15 -32.59
CA ALA A 890 19.97 1.87 -33.85
C ALA A 890 18.63 2.04 -34.59
N ASP A 891 17.68 1.11 -34.40
CA ASP A 891 16.37 1.21 -35.01
C ASP A 891 15.47 2.21 -34.27
N LEU A 892 15.59 2.27 -32.94
CA LEU A 892 14.94 3.31 -32.11
C LEU A 892 15.55 4.69 -32.35
N GLN A 893 16.85 4.75 -32.64
CA GLN A 893 17.53 5.97 -33.06
C GLN A 893 17.02 6.45 -34.43
N ALA A 894 16.91 5.55 -35.42
CA ALA A 894 16.35 5.88 -36.73
C ALA A 894 14.88 6.34 -36.64
N GLN A 895 14.11 5.74 -35.73
CA GLN A 895 12.76 6.20 -35.41
C GLN A 895 12.75 7.64 -34.90
N PHE A 896 13.56 7.93 -33.88
CA PHE A 896 13.68 9.28 -33.33
C PHE A 896 14.09 10.31 -34.38
N GLU A 897 15.06 9.99 -35.23
CA GLU A 897 15.53 10.87 -36.30
C GLU A 897 14.44 11.21 -37.30
N LEU A 898 13.67 10.22 -37.77
CA LEU A 898 12.55 10.46 -38.68
C LEU A 898 11.43 11.25 -37.98
N THR A 899 11.10 10.92 -36.72
CA THR A 899 10.10 11.65 -35.93
C THR A 899 10.49 13.13 -35.77
N GLN A 900 11.76 13.43 -35.52
CA GLN A 900 12.27 14.80 -35.45
C GLN A 900 12.20 15.52 -36.80
N ALA A 901 12.48 14.84 -37.90
CA ALA A 901 12.34 15.42 -39.25
C ALA A 901 10.86 15.75 -39.59
N ILE A 902 9.94 14.86 -39.23
CA ILE A 902 8.49 15.09 -39.38
C ILE A 902 8.04 16.28 -38.50
N LEU A 903 8.49 16.32 -37.24
CA LEU A 903 8.19 17.39 -36.30
C LEU A 903 8.62 18.76 -36.85
N ALA A 904 9.84 18.85 -37.38
CA ALA A 904 10.35 20.10 -37.97
C ALA A 904 9.46 20.60 -39.12
N LYS A 905 9.00 19.68 -39.99
CA LYS A 905 8.08 20.03 -41.10
C LYS A 905 6.66 20.37 -40.63
N LEU A 906 6.20 19.77 -39.55
CA LEU A 906 4.95 20.14 -38.91
C LEU A 906 5.02 21.57 -38.32
N ASN A 907 6.08 21.89 -37.57
CA ASN A 907 6.29 23.25 -37.04
C ASN A 907 6.42 24.26 -38.19
N GLU A 908 7.17 23.95 -39.25
CA GLU A 908 7.28 24.80 -40.45
C GLU A 908 5.91 25.07 -41.10
N THR A 909 5.00 24.08 -41.08
CA THR A 909 3.62 24.25 -41.55
C THR A 909 2.83 25.22 -40.67
N HIS A 910 2.94 25.10 -39.35
CA HIS A 910 2.23 25.98 -38.42
C HIS A 910 2.81 27.40 -38.40
N ASP A 911 4.13 27.56 -38.45
CA ASP A 911 4.79 28.86 -38.62
C ASP A 911 4.29 29.59 -39.88
N ALA A 912 4.11 28.86 -40.98
CA ALA A 912 3.55 29.42 -42.21
C ALA A 912 2.10 29.90 -42.01
N VAL A 913 1.27 29.13 -41.29
CA VAL A 913 -0.10 29.50 -40.94
C VAL A 913 -0.14 30.75 -40.04
N GLU A 914 0.71 30.84 -39.02
CA GLU A 914 0.80 32.02 -38.15
C GLU A 914 1.19 33.26 -38.94
N ASN A 915 2.21 33.15 -39.79
CA ASN A 915 2.63 34.23 -40.67
C ASN A 915 1.49 34.68 -41.60
N ILE A 916 0.75 33.75 -42.20
CA ILE A 916 -0.44 34.04 -43.00
C ILE A 916 -1.47 34.81 -42.16
N ARG A 917 -1.82 34.31 -40.97
CA ARG A 917 -2.83 34.92 -40.09
C ARG A 917 -2.41 36.33 -39.66
N ALA A 918 -1.17 36.51 -39.24
CA ALA A 918 -0.62 37.79 -38.80
C ALA A 918 -0.58 38.84 -39.91
N VAL A 919 -0.09 38.46 -41.10
CA VAL A 919 -0.07 39.36 -42.27
C VAL A 919 -1.49 39.70 -42.71
N ARG A 920 -2.38 38.71 -42.80
CA ARG A 920 -3.78 38.91 -43.19
C ARG A 920 -4.53 39.83 -42.24
N GLU A 921 -4.32 39.69 -40.93
CA GLU A 921 -4.94 40.58 -39.95
C GLU A 921 -4.42 42.00 -40.13
N GLN A 922 -3.10 42.22 -40.16
CA GLN A 922 -2.52 43.55 -40.40
C GLN A 922 -3.06 44.19 -41.68
N VAL A 923 -3.09 43.44 -42.79
CA VAL A 923 -3.59 43.90 -44.10
C VAL A 923 -5.05 44.39 -43.98
N ARG A 924 -5.91 43.61 -43.32
CA ARG A 924 -7.32 43.96 -43.13
C ARG A 924 -7.51 45.12 -42.16
N THR A 925 -6.81 45.12 -41.02
CA THR A 925 -6.93 46.18 -40.01
C THR A 925 -6.47 47.52 -40.61
N ILE A 926 -5.32 47.54 -41.29
CA ILE A 926 -4.73 48.75 -41.85
C ILE A 926 -5.57 49.28 -43.00
N ALA A 927 -6.02 48.44 -43.94
CA ALA A 927 -6.88 48.89 -45.04
C ALA A 927 -8.21 49.49 -44.53
N ARG A 928 -8.85 48.87 -43.53
CA ARG A 928 -10.09 49.39 -42.92
C ARG A 928 -9.86 50.72 -42.19
N ARG A 929 -8.75 50.85 -41.45
CA ARG A 929 -8.38 52.09 -40.75
C ARG A 929 -8.06 53.21 -41.73
N ALA A 930 -7.31 52.92 -42.80
CA ALA A 930 -6.98 53.87 -43.86
C ALA A 930 -8.25 54.42 -44.53
N VAL A 931 -9.21 53.56 -44.92
CA VAL A 931 -10.47 54.07 -45.50
C VAL A 931 -11.29 54.90 -44.51
N ARG A 932 -11.35 54.51 -43.23
CA ARG A 932 -12.01 55.32 -42.18
C ARG A 932 -11.34 56.68 -41.97
N ALA A 933 -10.04 56.79 -42.26
CA ALA A 933 -9.27 58.02 -42.19
C ALA A 933 -9.32 58.86 -43.49
N GLY A 934 -10.10 58.45 -44.50
CA GLY A 934 -10.31 59.22 -45.73
C GLY A 934 -9.38 58.88 -46.90
N TYR A 935 -8.59 57.81 -46.79
CA TYR A 935 -7.73 57.33 -47.88
C TYR A 935 -8.51 56.52 -48.94
N ASP A 936 -7.91 56.31 -50.12
CA ASP A 936 -8.55 55.68 -51.27
C ASP A 936 -9.10 54.27 -50.98
N SER A 937 -10.40 54.08 -51.30
CA SER A 937 -11.13 52.82 -51.25
C SER A 937 -10.48 51.66 -52.04
N THR A 938 -9.63 51.94 -53.04
CA THR A 938 -8.89 50.91 -53.79
C THR A 938 -7.92 50.10 -52.92
N LEU A 939 -7.51 50.63 -51.75
CA LEU A 939 -6.70 49.91 -50.76
C LEU A 939 -7.44 48.70 -50.17
N VAL A 940 -8.77 48.77 -50.01
CA VAL A 940 -9.57 47.66 -49.48
C VAL A 940 -9.65 46.53 -50.50
N ALA A 941 -9.87 46.85 -51.78
CA ALA A 941 -9.90 45.83 -52.83
C ALA A 941 -8.54 45.10 -52.96
N ALA A 942 -7.43 45.84 -52.86
CA ALA A 942 -6.09 45.25 -52.88
C ALA A 942 -5.79 44.41 -51.63
N ALA A 943 -6.26 44.85 -50.46
CA ALA A 943 -6.16 44.11 -49.20
C ALA A 943 -6.98 42.81 -49.23
N ASP A 944 -8.19 42.86 -49.80
CA ASP A 944 -9.07 41.70 -49.93
C ASP A 944 -8.51 40.67 -50.92
N ASP A 945 -7.90 41.10 -52.05
CA ASP A 945 -7.22 40.21 -52.99
C ASP A 945 -6.04 39.49 -52.33
N LEU A 946 -5.16 40.24 -51.64
CA LEU A 946 -4.03 39.68 -50.90
C LEU A 946 -4.51 38.73 -49.80
N ALA A 947 -5.52 39.12 -49.02
CA ALA A 947 -6.11 38.28 -47.98
C ALA A 947 -6.73 37.01 -48.55
N ALA A 948 -7.35 37.06 -49.74
CA ALA A 948 -7.92 35.89 -50.40
C ALA A 948 -6.84 34.91 -50.86
N LYS A 949 -5.75 35.39 -51.47
CA LYS A 949 -4.58 34.58 -51.84
C LYS A 949 -3.99 33.88 -50.62
N LEU A 950 -3.76 34.62 -49.53
CA LEU A 950 -3.27 34.08 -48.27
C LEU A 950 -4.23 33.03 -47.67
N THR A 951 -5.54 33.29 -47.70
CA THR A 951 -6.56 32.35 -47.18
C THR A 951 -6.60 31.06 -48.00
N ALA A 952 -6.39 31.12 -49.31
CA ALA A 952 -6.34 29.93 -50.16
C ALA A 952 -5.13 29.04 -49.79
N ILE A 953 -3.98 29.65 -49.47
CA ILE A 953 -2.81 28.91 -49.00
C ILE A 953 -3.06 28.29 -47.62
N GLU A 954 -3.58 29.06 -46.67
CA GLU A 954 -3.92 28.53 -45.33
C GLU A 954 -4.89 27.35 -45.42
N ALA A 955 -5.90 27.41 -46.30
CA ALA A 955 -6.90 26.35 -46.44
C ALA A 955 -6.35 25.02 -47.01
N ASP A 956 -5.15 25.05 -47.61
CA ASP A 956 -4.41 23.85 -48.03
C ASP A 956 -3.51 23.33 -46.90
N LEU A 957 -2.99 24.21 -46.05
CA LEU A 957 -2.12 23.87 -44.92
C LEU A 957 -2.89 23.36 -43.69
N ILE A 958 -4.01 24.00 -43.32
CA ILE A 958 -4.82 23.72 -42.13
C ILE A 958 -6.32 23.77 -42.42
N GLN A 959 -7.11 22.91 -41.76
CA GLN A 959 -8.57 22.90 -41.92
C GLN A 959 -9.27 23.88 -40.97
N ALA A 960 -9.51 25.11 -41.42
CA ALA A 960 -10.15 26.16 -40.62
C ALA A 960 -11.61 25.89 -40.19
N LYS A 961 -12.24 24.80 -40.64
CA LYS A 961 -13.60 24.40 -40.27
C LYS A 961 -13.67 23.43 -39.09
N HIS A 962 -12.52 22.96 -38.59
CA HIS A 962 -12.52 22.12 -37.40
C HIS A 962 -12.73 23.00 -36.18
N GLU A 963 -13.90 22.87 -35.55
CA GLU A 963 -14.25 23.53 -34.28
C GLU A 963 -14.43 22.51 -33.14
N ALA A 964 -14.55 21.22 -33.47
CA ALA A 964 -14.63 20.11 -32.54
C ALA A 964 -13.77 18.89 -32.97
N GLY A 965 -13.34 18.07 -32.01
CA GLY A 965 -12.46 16.91 -32.24
C GLY A 965 -13.02 15.78 -33.12
N GLN A 966 -14.27 15.87 -33.60
CA GLN A 966 -14.87 14.92 -34.54
C GLN A 966 -15.17 15.55 -35.92
N ASP A 967 -14.95 16.85 -36.07
CA ASP A 967 -15.07 17.54 -37.35
C ASP A 967 -14.12 17.06 -38.45
N PRO A 968 -12.93 16.48 -38.15
CA PRO A 968 -12.13 15.82 -39.17
C PRO A 968 -12.83 14.69 -39.95
N ILE A 969 -13.97 14.19 -39.48
CA ILE A 969 -14.83 13.26 -40.23
C ILE A 969 -15.64 13.99 -41.31
N ASN A 970 -16.05 15.23 -41.05
CA ASN A 970 -16.90 16.04 -41.94
C ASN A 970 -16.10 16.91 -42.90
N PHE A 971 -14.94 17.41 -42.46
CA PHE A 971 -14.07 18.28 -43.22
C PHE A 971 -12.69 17.64 -43.35
N PRO A 972 -12.20 17.35 -44.57
CA PRO A 972 -10.96 16.62 -44.75
C PRO A 972 -9.77 17.25 -44.01
N PRO A 973 -9.01 16.44 -43.26
CA PRO A 973 -7.69 16.82 -42.73
C PRO A 973 -6.79 17.41 -43.81
N ARG A 974 -6.00 18.44 -43.45
CA ARG A 974 -5.08 19.12 -44.37
C ARG A 974 -3.62 18.73 -44.07
N LEU A 975 -2.67 19.45 -44.65
CA LEU A 975 -1.27 19.04 -44.66
C LEU A 975 -0.68 18.94 -43.24
N ASP A 976 -1.04 19.87 -42.36
CA ASP A 976 -0.67 19.84 -40.94
C ASP A 976 -1.08 18.53 -40.26
N ASP A 977 -2.34 18.15 -40.43
CA ASP A 977 -2.94 16.93 -39.90
C ASP A 977 -2.29 15.66 -40.51
N GLN A 978 -1.88 15.70 -41.77
CA GLN A 978 -1.18 14.59 -42.42
C GLN A 978 0.23 14.39 -41.83
N PHE A 979 0.98 15.47 -41.58
CA PHE A 979 2.24 15.40 -40.87
C PHE A 979 2.03 14.93 -39.42
N ALA A 980 1.02 15.45 -38.71
CA ALA A 980 0.70 15.07 -37.34
C ALA A 980 0.28 13.58 -37.23
N TYR A 981 -0.44 13.06 -38.21
CA TYR A 981 -0.75 11.63 -38.29
C TYR A 981 0.49 10.78 -38.56
N LEU A 982 1.32 11.16 -39.54
CA LEU A 982 2.58 10.44 -39.81
C LEU A 982 3.50 10.46 -38.59
N TYR A 983 3.61 11.61 -37.93
CA TYR A 983 4.34 11.79 -36.67
C TYR A 983 3.88 10.78 -35.63
N THR A 984 2.57 10.65 -35.45
CA THR A 984 1.96 9.69 -34.51
C THR A 984 2.32 8.25 -34.85
N VAL A 985 2.17 7.87 -36.12
CA VAL A 985 2.49 6.52 -36.60
C VAL A 985 3.95 6.16 -36.33
N VAL A 986 4.88 7.07 -36.63
CA VAL A 986 6.30 6.83 -36.44
C VAL A 986 6.68 6.86 -34.95
N ASN A 987 6.17 7.81 -34.15
CA ASN A 987 6.56 7.98 -32.75
C ASN A 987 6.14 6.81 -31.84
N PHE A 988 5.01 6.14 -32.10
CA PHE A 988 4.54 5.00 -31.30
C PHE A 988 5.01 3.62 -31.78
N GLN A 989 5.82 3.55 -32.84
CA GLN A 989 6.19 2.26 -33.42
C GLN A 989 7.17 1.45 -32.53
N ASP A 990 8.01 2.13 -31.73
CA ASP A 990 9.10 1.54 -30.92
C ASP A 990 9.94 0.51 -31.72
N ALA A 991 10.17 0.82 -33.00
CA ALA A 991 10.91 0.00 -33.95
C ALA A 991 11.39 0.88 -35.11
N ARG A 992 12.20 0.30 -36.01
CA ARG A 992 12.63 0.99 -37.23
C ARG A 992 11.42 1.48 -38.04
N PRO A 993 11.39 2.74 -38.50
CA PRO A 993 10.31 3.20 -39.36
C PRO A 993 10.20 2.36 -40.63
N THR A 994 8.97 2.09 -41.05
CA THR A 994 8.71 1.33 -42.27
C THR A 994 9.15 2.12 -43.52
N ALA A 995 9.44 1.43 -44.62
CA ALA A 995 9.74 2.08 -45.90
C ALA A 995 8.63 3.06 -46.34
N GLY A 996 7.37 2.69 -46.11
CA GLY A 996 6.21 3.54 -46.40
C GLY A 996 6.16 4.82 -45.57
N ALA A 997 6.68 4.82 -44.33
CA ALA A 997 6.79 6.04 -43.54
C ALA A 997 7.80 7.02 -44.14
N TYR A 998 8.95 6.54 -44.62
CA TYR A 998 9.93 7.37 -45.33
C TYR A 998 9.41 7.87 -46.68
N GLU A 999 8.66 7.04 -47.41
CA GLU A 999 8.00 7.45 -48.66
C GLU A 999 6.97 8.55 -48.39
N ARG A 1000 6.07 8.34 -47.43
CA ARG A 1000 5.05 9.33 -47.07
C ARG A 1000 5.66 10.63 -46.57
N PHE A 1001 6.75 10.59 -45.81
CA PHE A 1001 7.47 11.80 -45.41
C PHE A 1001 7.96 12.59 -46.62
N ARG A 1002 8.57 11.93 -47.61
CA ARG A 1002 9.02 12.59 -48.84
C ARG A 1002 7.88 13.17 -49.67
N ASP A 1003 6.73 12.47 -49.74
CA ASP A 1003 5.55 12.98 -50.44
C ASP A 1003 5.03 14.26 -49.79
N LEU A 1004 4.91 14.27 -48.46
CA LEU A 1004 4.41 15.42 -47.70
C LEU A 1004 5.41 16.58 -47.71
N GLU A 1005 6.71 16.30 -47.63
CA GLU A 1005 7.77 17.31 -47.74
C GLU A 1005 7.70 18.03 -49.10
N ALA A 1006 7.55 17.29 -50.20
CA ALA A 1006 7.41 17.87 -51.53
C ALA A 1006 6.14 18.73 -51.67
N GLU A 1007 5.02 18.30 -51.08
CA GLU A 1007 3.76 19.05 -51.06
C GLU A 1007 3.89 20.36 -50.25
N LEU A 1008 4.52 20.30 -49.07
CA LEU A 1008 4.78 21.47 -48.25
C LEU A 1008 5.68 22.48 -48.95
N ASP A 1009 6.77 22.03 -49.56
CA ASP A 1009 7.72 22.88 -50.29
C ASP A 1009 7.02 23.67 -51.42
N GLU A 1010 6.04 23.06 -52.13
CA GLU A 1010 5.23 23.75 -53.13
C GLU A 1010 4.38 24.87 -52.51
N HIS A 1011 3.71 24.60 -51.38
CA HIS A 1011 2.90 25.60 -50.69
C HIS A 1011 3.73 26.74 -50.10
N LEU A 1012 4.90 26.43 -49.53
CA LEU A 1012 5.84 27.41 -49.00
C LEU A 1012 6.43 28.28 -50.12
N ALA A 1013 6.78 27.70 -51.27
CA ALA A 1013 7.22 28.46 -52.44
C ALA A 1013 6.12 29.42 -52.94
N ARG A 1014 4.86 28.95 -52.97
CA ARG A 1014 3.70 29.78 -53.33
C ARG A 1014 3.49 30.91 -52.32
N LEU A 1015 3.64 30.63 -51.03
CA LEU A 1015 3.56 31.65 -49.97
C LEU A 1015 4.68 32.68 -50.10
N ALA A 1016 5.92 32.24 -50.34
CA ALA A 1016 7.06 33.11 -50.55
C ALA A 1016 6.84 34.04 -51.75
N GLY A 1017 6.27 33.55 -52.86
CA GLY A 1017 5.89 34.37 -54.01
C GLY A 1017 4.86 35.45 -53.65
N VAL A 1018 3.78 35.10 -52.94
CA VAL A 1018 2.78 36.07 -52.48
C VAL A 1018 3.40 37.12 -51.54
N MET A 1019 4.33 36.72 -50.66
CA MET A 1019 5.02 37.64 -49.75
C MET A 1019 6.01 38.57 -50.49
N GLN A 1020 6.72 38.07 -51.51
CA GLN A 1020 7.71 38.84 -52.25
C GLN A 1020 7.08 39.79 -53.26
N ASP A 1021 6.01 39.38 -53.93
CA ASP A 1021 5.41 40.14 -55.02
C ASP A 1021 4.18 40.93 -54.55
N ASP A 1022 3.14 40.23 -54.08
CA ASP A 1022 1.85 40.85 -53.76
C ASP A 1022 1.90 41.70 -52.50
N LEU A 1023 2.50 41.20 -51.41
CA LEU A 1023 2.66 41.97 -50.17
C LEU A 1023 3.61 43.16 -50.37
N ALA A 1024 4.69 43.00 -51.15
CA ALA A 1024 5.58 44.11 -51.46
C ALA A 1024 4.88 45.19 -52.29
N ALA A 1025 4.08 44.80 -53.30
CA ALA A 1025 3.26 45.73 -54.06
C ALA A 1025 2.23 46.43 -53.19
N PHE A 1026 1.59 45.72 -52.24
CA PHE A 1026 0.67 46.32 -51.27
C PHE A 1026 1.38 47.31 -50.35
N ASN A 1027 2.56 46.97 -49.84
CA ASN A 1027 3.38 47.86 -49.01
C ASN A 1027 3.87 49.11 -49.75
N GLN A 1028 4.14 49.02 -51.05
CA GLN A 1028 4.43 50.20 -51.88
C GLN A 1028 3.21 51.13 -51.97
N ARG A 1029 2.00 50.58 -52.11
CA ARG A 1029 0.75 51.38 -52.12
C ARG A 1029 0.51 52.05 -50.78
N LEU A 1030 0.74 51.35 -49.66
CA LEU A 1030 0.64 51.94 -48.32
C LEU A 1030 1.64 53.09 -48.14
N SER A 1031 2.90 52.89 -48.58
CA SER A 1031 3.94 53.92 -48.49
C SER A 1031 3.61 55.16 -49.33
N GLY A 1032 3.05 54.97 -50.53
CA GLY A 1032 2.58 56.08 -51.37
C GLY A 1032 1.38 56.84 -50.79
N ALA A 1033 0.65 56.24 -49.84
CA ALA A 1033 -0.45 56.85 -49.09
C ALA A 1033 -0.02 57.32 -47.68
N GLU A 1034 1.27 57.31 -47.34
CA GLU A 1034 1.80 57.62 -46.01
C GLU A 1034 1.20 56.76 -44.88
N VAL A 1035 0.75 55.54 -45.19
CA VAL A 1035 0.23 54.57 -44.23
C VAL A 1035 1.35 53.60 -43.82
N PRO A 1036 1.48 53.20 -42.54
CA PRO A 1036 2.49 52.24 -42.10
C PRO A 1036 2.46 50.92 -42.89
N ARG A 1037 3.63 50.40 -43.24
CA ARG A 1037 3.79 49.12 -43.93
C ARG A 1037 3.39 47.93 -43.06
N ILE A 1038 2.94 46.86 -43.69
CA ILE A 1038 2.76 45.54 -43.08
C ILE A 1038 4.12 44.93 -42.79
N ILE A 1039 4.26 44.32 -41.61
CA ILE A 1039 5.47 43.64 -41.18
C ILE A 1039 5.18 42.15 -41.15
N VAL A 1040 5.99 41.35 -41.86
CA VAL A 1040 5.96 39.90 -41.70
C VAL A 1040 6.67 39.59 -40.38
N PRO A 1041 6.02 38.89 -39.43
CA PRO A 1041 6.68 38.45 -38.21
C PRO A 1041 7.91 37.60 -38.54
N VAL A 1042 8.94 37.70 -37.72
CA VAL A 1042 10.03 36.71 -37.75
C VAL A 1042 9.58 35.55 -36.84
N PRO A 1043 9.60 34.29 -37.31
CA PRO A 1043 9.28 33.15 -36.46
C PRO A 1043 10.12 33.17 -35.18
N GLY A 1044 9.50 32.97 -34.01
CA GLY A 1044 10.18 32.87 -32.71
C GLY A 1044 10.45 34.18 -31.95
N VAL A 1045 9.87 35.32 -32.35
CA VAL A 1045 9.92 36.57 -31.54
C VAL A 1045 8.50 36.91 -31.06
N GLY A 1046 8.17 36.51 -29.83
CA GLY A 1046 6.87 36.76 -29.20
C GLY A 1046 6.49 38.25 -29.25
N THR A 1047 5.28 38.54 -29.73
CA THR A 1047 4.71 39.89 -29.62
C THR A 1047 4.23 40.07 -28.19
N GLY A 1048 5.10 40.56 -27.31
CA GLY A 1048 4.75 40.96 -25.95
C GLY A 1048 3.48 41.81 -25.97
N GLY A 1049 2.44 41.31 -25.29
CA GLY A 1049 1.16 41.99 -25.17
C GLY A 1049 1.38 43.37 -24.57
N ALA A 1050 1.07 44.41 -25.35
CA ALA A 1050 0.90 45.74 -24.80
C ALA A 1050 -0.29 45.68 -23.84
N SER A 1051 -0.01 45.78 -22.55
CA SER A 1051 -1.00 46.01 -21.51
C SER A 1051 -1.91 47.17 -21.91
N ASP A 1052 -3.22 46.90 -21.93
CA ASP A 1052 -4.26 47.91 -22.08
C ASP A 1052 -4.21 48.83 -20.85
N ASP A 1053 -3.53 49.98 -20.98
CA ASP A 1053 -3.76 51.14 -20.13
C ASP A 1053 -4.86 51.99 -20.80
N ARG A 1054 -6.09 51.80 -20.33
CA ARG A 1054 -7.18 52.79 -20.40
C ARG A 1054 -7.98 52.83 -19.11
#